data_AF-A0A8S1ELI5-F1
#
_entry.id   AF-A0A8S1ELI5-F1
#
_cell.length_a   1.000
_cell.length_b   1.000
_cell.length_c   1.000
_cell.angle_alpha   90.00
_cell.angle_beta   90.00
_cell.angle_gamma   90.00
#
_symmetry.space_group_name_H-M   'P 1'
#
loop_
_entity.id
_entity.type
_entity.pdbx_description
1 polymer ?
#
loop_
_entity_poly.entity_id
_entity_poly.type
_entity_poly.pdbx_seq_one_letter_code
_entity_poly.pdbx_strand_id
1 'polypeptide(L)'
;MLGRFEHLKKLEHDKLIKYFNLTRCVLEKNLAIIICEHYEKTLEHLLTESHLSFSMVISVASQILQGIKFLHSQNLNHANLSLENIYVVGSDANQNPTIRLSNYSLDYITKNGTDTEFISTLSQFSMCPERLMRDRHVQGNTSHDKKSFLEELIRQTNIVLEDFVRFGNEDVRQCSISYGMFVLPDSRLVKKISAMSARDVLKPLSLIGKAIESHNYEEQEAGGKFSVVVKEKDVTYQTTRMNQLRHIIHSIEFDSMVEILREQAQIDIPPVLRAEIWRSLLDVTESEESVYFELNVLATHPSDRQLDVDIPRCHQYEELMTSPAAHAGIRKVLKAWLLSNPRYVYWQGCDSISAPFLLLNFNHPATAHACLNKFINRYLYNFFLQDNAAIIQEYLTVFNHLLAYIDPVLYTHLVDLGFVPELYAIPWFLTCFAHVLPMHKLYHIWDKILLHDSSFPLMVGLAVMKELRPRLIASSFNDAILLFSDLPDLSVDVLIENSIIYHSKIPPSCTFRAHASPDHHNSRTRNIPAFLHDNKLTPLTIQELKKFDCPRMSIEEFKWRVHNEKILVIDIRPFTDYSREHVIQSVNCPNVDESSLSQIEEIYMKDQSYQRPVCIMWYNNFQAAVEFASKLVTRGNAGVCIVDVGFTGVRDERNLISVSS
;
A
#
# COMPACT_ATOMS: atom_id res chain seq x y z
N MET A 1 -35.47 35.84 -22.45
CA MET A 1 -35.29 35.92 -20.99
C MET A 1 -36.60 36.11 -20.20
N LEU A 2 -37.18 37.31 -20.08
CA LEU A 2 -38.32 37.57 -19.18
C LEU A 2 -39.55 36.64 -19.37
N GLY A 3 -39.97 36.38 -20.61
CA GLY A 3 -41.11 35.49 -20.88
C GLY A 3 -40.87 34.01 -20.54
N ARG A 4 -39.61 33.55 -20.51
CA ARG A 4 -39.24 32.17 -20.13
C ARG A 4 -39.02 32.02 -18.63
N PHE A 5 -38.60 33.10 -17.95
CA PHE A 5 -38.58 33.11 -16.48
C PHE A 5 -39.97 32.97 -15.85
N GLU A 6 -41.02 33.50 -16.49
CA GLU A 6 -42.41 33.31 -16.05
C GLU A 6 -42.86 31.83 -16.03
N HIS A 7 -42.19 30.95 -16.78
CA HIS A 7 -42.40 29.50 -16.69
C HIS A 7 -41.75 28.93 -15.43
N LEU A 8 -40.50 29.32 -15.14
CA LEU A 8 -39.78 28.88 -13.94
C LEU A 8 -40.45 29.37 -12.64
N LYS A 9 -41.01 30.57 -12.65
CA LYS A 9 -41.77 31.14 -11.53
C LYS A 9 -43.02 30.34 -11.14
N LYS A 10 -43.58 29.57 -12.08
CA LYS A 10 -44.79 28.74 -11.87
C LYS A 10 -44.47 27.34 -11.33
N LEU A 11 -43.19 26.98 -11.23
CA LEU A 11 -42.78 25.68 -10.71
C LEU A 11 -42.94 25.65 -9.20
N GLU A 12 -43.66 24.65 -8.70
CA GLU A 12 -43.86 24.42 -7.27
C GLU A 12 -43.58 22.96 -6.95
N HIS A 13 -42.57 22.73 -6.10
CA HIS A 13 -42.20 21.39 -5.63
C HIS A 13 -41.44 21.50 -4.30
N ASP A 14 -41.71 20.60 -3.36
CA ASP A 14 -41.17 20.65 -2.00
C ASP A 14 -39.65 20.57 -1.90
N LYS A 15 -39.01 20.10 -2.98
CA LYS A 15 -37.54 19.95 -3.13
C LYS A 15 -36.91 21.01 -4.02
N LEU A 16 -37.65 22.03 -4.44
CA LEU A 16 -37.13 23.16 -5.23
C LEU A 16 -37.31 24.47 -4.47
N ILE A 17 -36.33 25.36 -4.60
CA ILE A 17 -36.44 26.75 -4.17
C ILE A 17 -37.42 27.51 -5.05
N LYS A 18 -38.31 28.29 -4.46
CA LYS A 18 -39.28 29.08 -5.22
C LYS A 18 -38.63 30.32 -5.85
N TYR A 19 -38.81 30.50 -7.16
CA TYR A 19 -38.47 31.75 -7.84
C TYR A 19 -39.61 32.77 -7.70
N PHE A 20 -39.28 34.01 -7.31
CA PHE A 20 -40.26 35.09 -7.13
C PHE A 20 -40.22 36.11 -8.26
N ASN A 21 -39.03 36.56 -8.65
CA ASN A 21 -38.90 37.64 -9.63
C ASN A 21 -37.55 37.63 -10.36
N LEU A 22 -37.51 38.26 -11.53
CA LEU A 22 -36.29 38.55 -12.28
C LEU A 22 -36.27 40.05 -12.60
N THR A 23 -35.39 40.78 -11.93
CA THR A 23 -35.29 42.24 -12.05
C THR A 23 -34.00 42.61 -12.76
N ARG A 24 -34.04 43.60 -13.67
CA ARG A 24 -32.81 44.13 -14.28
C ARG A 24 -32.09 45.03 -13.27
N CYS A 25 -30.77 44.90 -13.17
CA CYS A 25 -29.98 45.80 -12.36
C CYS A 25 -30.07 47.22 -12.93
N VAL A 26 -30.30 48.20 -12.05
CA VAL A 26 -30.36 49.62 -12.45
C VAL A 26 -28.96 50.20 -12.63
N LEU A 27 -27.96 49.64 -11.95
CA LEU A 27 -26.57 50.10 -11.96
C LEU A 27 -25.75 49.53 -13.13
N GLU A 28 -26.05 48.30 -13.56
CA GLU A 28 -25.35 47.63 -14.66
C GLU A 28 -26.33 47.13 -15.72
N LYS A 29 -26.21 47.65 -16.94
CA LYS A 29 -27.15 47.42 -18.04
C LYS A 29 -27.27 45.95 -18.49
N ASN A 30 -26.27 45.11 -18.17
CA ASN A 30 -26.19 43.71 -18.57
C ASN A 30 -26.37 42.73 -17.39
N LEU A 31 -26.73 43.22 -16.20
CA LEU A 31 -26.93 42.39 -15.02
C LEU A 31 -28.42 42.18 -14.77
N ALA A 32 -28.82 40.92 -14.57
CA ALA A 32 -30.17 40.57 -14.13
C ALA A 32 -30.09 39.85 -12.77
N ILE A 33 -30.97 40.22 -11.86
CA ILE A 33 -31.03 39.73 -10.49
C ILE A 33 -32.25 38.82 -10.37
N ILE A 34 -32.01 37.56 -10.02
CA ILE A 34 -33.07 36.61 -9.69
C ILE A 34 -33.37 36.70 -8.19
N ILE A 35 -34.63 36.94 -7.88
CA ILE A 35 -35.16 36.94 -6.52
C ILE A 35 -35.81 35.58 -6.28
N CYS A 36 -35.32 34.85 -5.29
CA CYS A 36 -35.77 33.51 -4.94
C CYS A 36 -35.85 33.34 -3.42
N GLU A 37 -36.51 32.27 -3.00
CA GLU A 37 -36.47 31.82 -1.61
C GLU A 37 -35.04 31.45 -1.21
N HIS A 38 -34.67 31.75 0.03
CA HIS A 38 -33.31 31.57 0.53
C HIS A 38 -33.32 31.00 1.95
N TYR A 39 -32.30 30.20 2.27
CA TYR A 39 -32.09 29.59 3.57
C TYR A 39 -30.64 29.80 4.00
N GLU A 40 -30.42 29.90 5.32
CA GLU A 40 -29.10 30.24 5.87
C GLU A 40 -28.03 29.17 5.67
N LYS A 41 -28.41 27.89 5.63
CA LYS A 41 -27.48 26.77 5.54
C LYS A 41 -27.61 26.02 4.22
N THR A 42 -26.47 25.82 3.57
CA THR A 42 -26.35 24.90 2.43
C THR A 42 -25.89 23.52 2.90
N LEU A 43 -25.99 22.54 2.03
CA LEU A 43 -25.51 21.19 2.30
C LEU A 43 -23.99 21.18 2.53
N GLU A 44 -23.25 22.06 1.84
CA GLU A 44 -21.83 22.31 2.13
C GLU A 44 -21.60 22.71 3.59
N HIS A 45 -22.36 23.68 4.12
CA HIS A 45 -22.23 24.10 5.52
C HIS A 45 -22.49 22.95 6.50
N LEU A 46 -23.50 22.12 6.21
CA LEU A 46 -23.83 20.95 7.03
C LEU A 46 -22.68 19.92 7.07
N LEU A 47 -22.00 19.73 5.93
CA LEU A 47 -20.87 18.81 5.78
C LEU A 47 -19.62 19.28 6.51
N THR A 48 -19.45 20.60 6.65
CA THR A 48 -18.33 21.20 7.40
C THR A 48 -18.58 21.20 8.92
N GLU A 49 -19.83 21.40 9.36
CA GLU A 49 -20.19 21.53 10.78
C GLU A 49 -20.49 20.19 11.48
N SER A 50 -20.81 19.13 10.73
CA SER A 50 -21.30 17.89 11.32
C SER A 50 -20.86 16.62 10.58
N HIS A 51 -20.67 15.55 11.33
CA HIS A 51 -20.48 14.22 10.75
C HIS A 51 -21.82 13.65 10.32
N LEU A 52 -22.09 13.65 9.01
CA LEU A 52 -23.28 12.98 8.48
C LEU A 52 -23.23 11.47 8.77
N SER A 53 -24.34 10.95 9.27
CA SER A 53 -24.57 9.52 9.35
C SER A 53 -25.00 8.98 7.99
N PHE A 54 -24.76 7.69 7.76
CA PHE A 54 -25.08 7.05 6.48
C PHE A 54 -26.57 7.14 6.10
N SER A 55 -27.47 7.09 7.09
CA SER A 55 -28.91 7.27 6.88
C SER A 55 -29.27 8.67 6.38
N MET A 56 -28.53 9.70 6.80
CA MET A 56 -28.73 11.06 6.31
C MET A 56 -28.32 11.17 4.85
N VAL A 57 -27.23 10.53 4.45
CA VAL A 57 -26.75 10.56 3.06
C VAL A 57 -27.79 9.96 2.10
N ILE A 58 -28.37 8.80 2.44
CA ILE A 58 -29.47 8.20 1.65
C ILE A 58 -30.66 9.14 1.57
N SER A 59 -31.05 9.74 2.71
CA SER A 59 -32.19 10.66 2.78
C SER A 59 -31.99 11.88 1.88
N VAL A 60 -30.82 12.51 1.94
CA VAL A 60 -30.47 13.67 1.11
C VAL A 60 -30.43 13.29 -0.37
N ALA A 61 -29.77 12.19 -0.74
CA ALA A 61 -29.70 11.71 -2.12
C ALA A 61 -31.10 11.44 -2.71
N SER A 62 -31.97 10.80 -1.93
CA SER A 62 -33.37 10.55 -2.33
C SER A 62 -34.14 11.85 -2.58
N GLN A 63 -33.93 12.87 -1.76
CA GLN A 63 -34.61 14.16 -1.90
C GLN A 63 -34.09 14.96 -3.11
N ILE A 64 -32.79 14.91 -3.39
CA ILE A 64 -32.19 15.51 -4.60
C ILE A 64 -32.81 14.89 -5.85
N LEU A 65 -32.88 13.55 -5.91
CA LEU A 65 -33.47 12.83 -7.04
C LEU A 65 -34.95 13.17 -7.25
N GLN A 66 -35.72 13.38 -6.19
CA GLN A 66 -37.12 13.84 -6.29
C GLN A 66 -37.21 15.23 -6.94
N GLY A 67 -36.33 16.16 -6.57
CA GLY A 67 -36.27 17.50 -7.18
C GLY A 67 -35.90 17.44 -8.67
N ILE A 68 -34.87 16.67 -9.02
CA ILE A 68 -34.43 16.48 -10.41
C ILE A 68 -35.53 15.82 -11.24
N LYS A 69 -36.19 14.77 -10.72
CA LYS A 69 -37.32 14.11 -11.39
C LYS A 69 -38.44 15.10 -11.72
N PHE A 70 -38.78 15.98 -10.79
CA PHE A 70 -39.82 16.98 -11.03
C PHE A 70 -39.42 17.94 -12.16
N LEU A 71 -38.20 18.48 -12.14
CA LEU A 71 -37.68 19.30 -13.23
C LEU A 71 -37.77 18.55 -14.56
N HIS A 72 -37.39 17.27 -14.54
CA HIS A 72 -37.42 16.42 -15.73
C HIS A 72 -38.82 16.25 -16.32
N SER A 73 -39.83 16.11 -15.47
CA SER A 73 -41.24 16.04 -15.88
C SER A 73 -41.73 17.31 -16.59
N GLN A 74 -41.07 18.44 -16.35
CA GLN A 74 -41.38 19.74 -16.94
C GLN A 74 -40.52 20.05 -18.18
N ASN A 75 -39.74 19.09 -18.67
CA ASN A 75 -38.72 19.32 -19.72
C ASN A 75 -37.69 20.41 -19.34
N LEU A 76 -37.31 20.45 -18.06
CA LEU A 76 -36.26 21.29 -17.52
C LEU A 76 -35.16 20.46 -16.83
N ASN A 77 -33.95 20.99 -16.79
CA ASN A 77 -32.76 20.39 -16.17
C ASN A 77 -32.31 21.24 -14.96
N HIS A 78 -31.48 20.69 -14.08
CA HIS A 78 -30.86 21.54 -13.06
C HIS A 78 -29.67 22.33 -13.63
N ALA A 79 -28.86 21.70 -14.49
CA ALA A 79 -27.69 22.26 -15.18
C ALA A 79 -26.51 22.74 -14.30
N ASN A 80 -26.69 22.95 -12.99
CA ASN A 80 -25.65 23.40 -12.05
C ASN A 80 -25.88 22.86 -10.63
N LEU A 81 -25.93 21.53 -10.48
CA LEU A 81 -26.12 20.90 -9.18
C LEU A 81 -24.79 20.86 -8.42
N SER A 82 -24.71 21.60 -7.32
CA SER A 82 -23.55 21.64 -6.43
C SER A 82 -24.03 21.70 -4.98
N LEU A 83 -23.14 21.44 -4.02
CA LEU A 83 -23.50 21.48 -2.60
C LEU A 83 -23.87 22.89 -2.10
N GLU A 84 -23.38 23.93 -2.77
CA GLU A 84 -23.73 25.32 -2.53
C GLU A 84 -25.17 25.64 -2.98
N ASN A 85 -25.66 24.93 -4.00
CA ASN A 85 -26.99 25.13 -4.56
C ASN A 85 -28.05 24.21 -3.93
N ILE A 86 -27.70 23.49 -2.87
CA ILE A 86 -28.62 22.63 -2.13
C ILE A 86 -28.80 23.22 -0.73
N TYR A 87 -29.96 23.82 -0.49
CA TYR A 87 -30.30 24.42 0.80
C TYR A 87 -30.85 23.39 1.77
N VAL A 88 -30.48 23.50 3.04
CA VAL A 88 -31.04 22.71 4.14
C VAL A 88 -32.15 23.54 4.81
N VAL A 89 -33.33 22.94 4.91
CA VAL A 89 -34.56 23.58 5.39
C VAL A 89 -34.97 22.95 6.72
N GLY A 90 -35.04 23.77 7.79
CA GLY A 90 -35.53 23.37 9.12
C GLY A 90 -34.46 23.31 10.21
N SER A 91 -34.91 23.24 11.47
CA SER A 91 -34.08 23.32 12.69
C SER A 91 -33.38 22.00 13.08
N ASP A 92 -33.85 20.85 12.60
CA ASP A 92 -33.31 19.51 12.91
C ASP A 92 -32.30 19.02 11.85
N ALA A 93 -31.41 19.92 11.41
CA ALA A 93 -30.43 19.65 10.36
C ALA A 93 -29.49 18.47 10.66
N ASN A 94 -29.29 18.16 11.95
CA ASN A 94 -28.37 17.13 12.43
C ASN A 94 -29.01 15.73 12.60
N GLN A 95 -30.29 15.53 12.27
CA GLN A 95 -30.93 14.20 12.34
C GLN A 95 -31.56 13.75 11.02
N ASN A 96 -32.34 14.62 10.36
CA ASN A 96 -32.95 14.35 9.05
C ASN A 96 -33.11 15.66 8.27
N PRO A 97 -32.04 16.12 7.59
CA PRO A 97 -32.10 17.37 6.85
C PRO A 97 -33.10 17.28 5.70
N THR A 98 -34.04 18.23 5.66
CA THR A 98 -34.86 18.47 4.47
C THR A 98 -34.09 19.36 3.53
N ILE A 99 -34.04 19.04 2.23
CA ILE A 99 -33.28 19.83 1.25
C ILE A 99 -34.15 20.44 0.16
N ARG A 100 -33.70 21.58 -0.38
CA ARG A 100 -34.28 22.22 -1.57
C ARG A 100 -33.19 22.64 -2.55
N LEU A 101 -33.38 22.34 -3.83
CA LEU A 101 -32.47 22.67 -4.93
C LEU A 101 -32.71 24.11 -5.40
N SER A 102 -31.65 24.90 -5.53
CA SER A 102 -31.66 26.26 -6.07
C SER A 102 -30.93 26.34 -7.40
N ASN A 103 -30.98 27.49 -8.07
CA ASN A 103 -30.24 27.72 -9.32
C ASN A 103 -30.50 26.67 -10.43
N TYR A 104 -31.69 26.08 -10.44
CA TYR A 104 -32.10 25.13 -11.47
C TYR A 104 -32.60 25.86 -12.72
N SER A 105 -32.33 25.27 -13.89
CA SER A 105 -32.90 25.67 -15.18
C SER A 105 -32.63 27.14 -15.57
N LEU A 106 -31.54 27.74 -15.09
CA LEU A 106 -31.20 29.13 -15.44
C LEU A 106 -30.79 29.29 -16.91
N ASP A 107 -30.22 28.24 -17.50
CA ASP A 107 -29.95 28.08 -18.94
C ASP A 107 -31.24 28.14 -19.78
N TYR A 108 -32.36 27.63 -19.25
CA TYR A 108 -33.67 27.76 -19.90
C TYR A 108 -34.13 29.21 -20.07
N ILE A 109 -33.67 30.15 -19.24
CA ILE A 109 -34.01 31.59 -19.36
C ILE A 109 -33.30 32.21 -20.59
N THR A 110 -32.11 31.70 -20.95
CA THR A 110 -31.24 32.22 -22.01
C THR A 110 -31.19 31.33 -23.26
N LYS A 111 -32.00 30.27 -23.28
CA LYS A 111 -32.23 29.37 -24.42
C LYS A 111 -30.97 28.56 -24.65
N ASN A 112 -30.47 28.00 -23.55
CA ASN A 112 -29.24 27.24 -23.50
C ASN A 112 -28.06 28.07 -24.05
N GLY A 113 -28.04 29.37 -23.70
CA GLY A 113 -27.02 30.31 -24.13
C GLY A 113 -27.24 31.00 -25.48
N THR A 114 -28.26 30.67 -26.29
CA THR A 114 -28.42 31.34 -27.61
C THR A 114 -28.85 32.79 -27.54
N ASP A 115 -29.49 33.22 -26.44
CA ASP A 115 -30.02 34.59 -26.29
C ASP A 115 -29.04 35.54 -25.55
N THR A 116 -27.86 35.07 -25.15
CA THR A 116 -26.87 35.87 -24.40
C THR A 116 -25.45 35.46 -24.78
N GLU A 117 -24.59 36.40 -25.16
CA GLU A 117 -23.16 36.13 -25.44
C GLU A 117 -22.38 35.66 -24.20
N PHE A 118 -22.82 36.05 -22.99
CA PHE A 118 -22.18 35.68 -21.72
C PHE A 118 -23.18 35.70 -20.55
N ILE A 119 -23.20 34.65 -19.72
CA ILE A 119 -23.67 34.69 -18.33
C ILE A 119 -22.44 34.45 -17.46
N SER A 120 -21.90 35.47 -16.83
CA SER A 120 -20.63 35.39 -16.08
C SER A 120 -20.72 34.65 -14.74
N THR A 121 -21.86 34.07 -14.38
CA THR A 121 -22.02 33.27 -13.16
C THR A 121 -22.08 31.76 -13.40
N LEU A 122 -22.01 31.30 -14.66
CA LEU A 122 -22.02 29.88 -15.02
C LEU A 122 -20.87 29.63 -16.00
N SER A 123 -19.89 28.82 -15.59
CA SER A 123 -18.78 28.40 -16.45
C SER A 123 -19.30 27.89 -17.80
N GLN A 124 -18.55 28.10 -18.89
CA GLN A 124 -18.91 27.75 -20.27
C GLN A 124 -19.13 26.23 -20.53
N PHE A 125 -19.26 25.41 -19.49
CA PHE A 125 -19.39 23.95 -19.55
C PHE A 125 -20.46 23.39 -18.58
N SER A 126 -21.57 24.08 -18.39
CA SER A 126 -22.72 23.55 -17.63
C SER A 126 -23.43 22.42 -18.39
N MET A 127 -22.84 21.22 -18.41
CA MET A 127 -23.57 19.99 -18.73
C MET A 127 -24.38 19.57 -17.50
N CYS A 128 -25.63 19.17 -17.74
CA CYS A 128 -26.48 18.61 -16.69
C CYS A 128 -25.84 17.31 -16.18
N PRO A 129 -25.67 17.09 -14.86
CA PRO A 129 -25.14 15.82 -14.32
C PRO A 129 -25.93 14.61 -14.83
N GLU A 130 -27.23 14.78 -15.07
CA GLU A 130 -28.14 13.80 -15.67
C GLU A 130 -27.88 13.45 -17.16
N ARG A 131 -26.86 14.03 -17.81
CA ARG A 131 -26.56 13.86 -19.25
C ARG A 131 -25.34 12.99 -19.56
N LEU A 132 -24.77 12.28 -18.60
CA LEU A 132 -23.48 11.61 -18.78
C LEU A 132 -23.56 10.19 -19.37
N MET A 133 -23.01 10.06 -20.59
CA MET A 133 -22.34 8.88 -21.16
C MET A 133 -20.96 9.34 -21.71
N ARG A 134 -19.86 8.77 -21.19
CA ARG A 134 -18.45 8.70 -21.73
C ARG A 134 -17.50 9.94 -21.82
N ASP A 135 -16.18 9.64 -21.65
CA ASP A 135 -15.02 10.05 -20.73
C ASP A 135 -14.59 11.44 -20.16
N ARG A 136 -13.82 11.27 -19.04
CA ARG A 136 -12.86 11.97 -18.16
C ARG A 136 -12.07 13.22 -18.61
N HIS A 137 -11.52 13.80 -17.52
CA HIS A 137 -10.33 14.65 -17.29
C HIS A 137 -10.67 16.13 -16.97
N VAL A 138 -10.17 16.81 -15.93
CA VAL A 138 -9.05 16.57 -15.00
C VAL A 138 -9.05 17.63 -13.86
N GLN A 139 -8.28 17.35 -12.78
CA GLN A 139 -7.63 18.25 -11.79
C GLN A 139 -8.46 18.93 -10.68
N GLY A 140 -8.32 18.36 -9.48
CA GLY A 140 -7.60 18.98 -8.34
C GLY A 140 -8.01 20.36 -7.84
N ASN A 141 -8.64 20.41 -6.66
CA ASN A 141 -7.94 20.85 -5.45
C ASN A 141 -8.76 20.60 -4.18
N THR A 142 -8.01 20.27 -3.13
CA THR A 142 -8.38 19.80 -1.81
C THR A 142 -9.18 20.79 -0.96
N SER A 143 -10.34 20.36 -0.44
CA SER A 143 -10.63 20.32 1.01
C SER A 143 -12.02 19.73 1.31
N HIS A 144 -12.14 19.08 2.46
CA HIS A 144 -13.35 18.65 3.17
C HIS A 144 -13.86 17.21 2.98
N ASP A 145 -13.45 16.41 3.96
CA ASP A 145 -14.11 15.23 4.51
C ASP A 145 -15.63 15.27 4.39
N LYS A 146 -16.21 14.18 3.89
CA LYS A 146 -17.65 13.92 3.67
C LYS A 146 -18.34 14.77 2.61
N LYS A 147 -17.86 15.99 2.35
CA LYS A 147 -18.33 16.86 1.26
C LYS A 147 -18.12 16.21 -0.10
N SER A 148 -16.92 15.63 -0.27
CA SER A 148 -16.52 14.85 -1.44
C SER A 148 -17.44 13.64 -1.72
N PHE A 149 -17.88 12.84 -0.73
CA PHE A 149 -18.70 11.64 -1.00
C PHE A 149 -20.05 11.94 -1.66
N LEU A 150 -20.70 13.06 -1.29
CA LEU A 150 -21.98 13.48 -1.88
C LEU A 150 -21.79 14.17 -3.23
N GLU A 151 -20.69 14.90 -3.43
CA GLU A 151 -20.27 15.43 -4.75
C GLU A 151 -19.89 14.29 -5.71
N GLU A 152 -19.21 13.26 -5.21
CA GLU A 152 -18.79 12.05 -5.93
C GLU A 152 -20.02 11.21 -6.32
N LEU A 153 -21.01 11.05 -5.43
CA LEU A 153 -22.28 10.39 -5.75
C LEU A 153 -23.08 11.13 -6.83
N ILE A 154 -22.95 12.46 -6.91
CA ILE A 154 -23.54 13.32 -7.95
C ILE A 154 -22.72 13.27 -9.25
N ARG A 155 -21.41 13.00 -9.18
CA ARG A 155 -20.49 12.88 -10.34
C ARG A 155 -20.38 11.46 -10.92
N GLN A 156 -20.65 10.40 -10.17
CA GLN A 156 -20.42 9.00 -10.58
C GLN A 156 -21.53 8.41 -11.48
N THR A 157 -21.64 8.93 -12.71
CA THR A 157 -22.07 8.11 -13.86
C THR A 157 -20.90 7.99 -14.82
N ASN A 158 -20.37 6.76 -14.95
CA ASN A 158 -19.11 6.42 -15.61
C ASN A 158 -18.85 7.10 -16.97
N ILE A 159 -17.59 7.51 -17.13
CA ILE A 159 -17.05 8.19 -18.30
C ILE A 159 -15.72 7.41 -18.54
N VAL A 160 -15.58 6.74 -19.71
CA VAL A 160 -14.36 6.09 -20.34
C VAL A 160 -14.37 6.37 -21.87
N LEU A 161 -13.25 6.71 -22.51
CA LEU A 161 -12.97 7.02 -23.92
C LEU A 161 -11.52 6.61 -24.14
N GLU A 162 -11.36 5.63 -25.01
CA GLU A 162 -10.06 5.28 -25.58
C GLU A 162 -9.82 6.10 -26.86
N ASP A 163 -8.54 6.39 -27.06
CA ASP A 163 -7.85 6.81 -28.29
C ASP A 163 -7.84 8.31 -28.67
N PHE A 164 -6.88 9.01 -28.06
CA PHE A 164 -6.37 10.36 -28.33
C PHE A 164 -6.11 10.71 -29.82
N VAL A 165 -7.15 11.04 -30.59
CA VAL A 165 -7.01 11.85 -31.83
C VAL A 165 -7.96 13.04 -31.76
N ARG A 166 -7.40 14.27 -31.72
CA ARG A 166 -8.17 15.49 -31.98
C ARG A 166 -8.42 15.61 -33.49
N PHE A 167 -9.69 15.66 -33.87
CA PHE A 167 -10.13 15.92 -35.25
C PHE A 167 -11.30 16.93 -35.22
N GLY A 168 -11.25 17.99 -36.04
CA GLY A 168 -12.44 18.81 -36.39
C GLY A 168 -12.32 20.33 -36.19
N ASN A 169 -12.68 21.06 -37.25
CA ASN A 169 -12.55 22.51 -37.48
C ASN A 169 -13.57 23.39 -36.72
N GLU A 170 -13.37 24.71 -36.73
CA GLU A 170 -14.19 25.73 -36.03
C GLU A 170 -15.71 25.69 -36.30
N ASP A 171 -16.16 24.99 -37.34
CA ASP A 171 -17.59 24.90 -37.72
C ASP A 171 -18.44 23.96 -36.84
N VAL A 172 -17.83 23.10 -36.00
CA VAL A 172 -18.59 22.26 -35.05
C VAL A 172 -19.15 23.08 -33.88
N ARG A 173 -18.68 24.32 -33.70
CA ARG A 173 -19.25 25.28 -32.73
C ARG A 173 -20.65 25.79 -33.12
N GLN A 174 -21.12 25.53 -34.34
CA GLN A 174 -22.45 25.94 -34.81
C GLN A 174 -23.52 24.81 -34.76
N CYS A 175 -23.20 23.63 -34.24
CA CYS A 175 -24.19 22.56 -34.12
C CYS A 175 -25.13 22.78 -32.93
N SER A 176 -26.28 23.37 -33.27
CA SER A 176 -27.57 23.24 -32.60
C SER A 176 -27.81 21.84 -32.01
N ILE A 177 -27.54 21.68 -30.72
CA ILE A 177 -28.00 20.54 -29.93
C ILE A 177 -29.47 20.76 -29.60
N SER A 178 -30.35 20.35 -30.52
CA SER A 178 -31.72 19.98 -30.19
C SER A 178 -31.70 18.56 -29.65
N TYR A 179 -31.64 18.40 -28.32
CA TYR A 179 -31.86 17.11 -27.68
C TYR A 179 -32.96 17.25 -26.63
N GLY A 180 -34.08 16.59 -26.91
CA GLY A 180 -35.14 16.36 -25.94
C GLY A 180 -34.58 15.65 -24.71
N MET A 181 -35.10 15.99 -23.54
CA MET A 181 -34.76 15.32 -22.31
C MET A 181 -35.28 13.89 -22.32
N PHE A 182 -34.41 12.95 -21.94
CA PHE A 182 -34.78 11.56 -21.80
C PHE A 182 -35.06 11.30 -20.32
N VAL A 183 -36.32 10.98 -20.01
CA VAL A 183 -36.73 10.61 -18.65
C VAL A 183 -36.17 9.21 -18.35
N LEU A 184 -35.19 9.13 -17.44
CA LEU A 184 -34.74 7.84 -16.91
C LEU A 184 -35.88 7.19 -16.10
N PRO A 185 -36.08 5.85 -16.15
CA PRO A 185 -37.04 5.16 -15.31
C PRO A 185 -36.61 5.20 -13.83
N ASP A 186 -36.97 6.28 -13.14
CA ASP A 186 -36.46 6.62 -11.82
C ASP A 186 -37.31 6.05 -10.68
N SER A 187 -38.56 5.65 -10.95
CA SER A 187 -39.48 5.06 -9.96
C SER A 187 -38.90 3.80 -9.31
N ARG A 188 -38.14 3.00 -10.07
CA ARG A 188 -37.39 1.85 -9.54
C ARG A 188 -36.12 2.29 -8.81
N LEU A 189 -35.44 3.34 -9.25
CA LEU A 189 -34.19 3.81 -8.65
C LEU A 189 -34.43 4.50 -7.31
N VAL A 190 -35.38 5.43 -7.23
CA VAL A 190 -35.83 6.06 -5.98
C VAL A 190 -36.34 5.00 -5.02
N LYS A 191 -37.20 4.07 -5.46
CA LYS A 191 -37.68 2.97 -4.61
C LYS A 191 -36.56 2.03 -4.15
N LYS A 192 -35.53 1.78 -4.97
CA LYS A 192 -34.34 1.02 -4.58
C LYS A 192 -33.52 1.77 -3.53
N ILE A 193 -33.17 3.04 -3.78
CA ILE A 193 -32.36 3.87 -2.87
C ILE A 193 -33.07 4.08 -1.53
N SER A 194 -34.37 4.37 -1.55
CA SER A 194 -35.17 4.53 -0.33
C SER A 194 -35.40 3.20 0.42
N ALA A 195 -35.24 2.05 -0.24
CA ALA A 195 -35.36 0.73 0.38
C ALA A 195 -34.01 0.10 0.76
N MET A 196 -32.88 0.76 0.46
CA MET A 196 -31.54 0.29 0.82
C MET A 196 -31.27 0.58 2.30
N SER A 197 -30.91 -0.45 3.06
CA SER A 197 -30.38 -0.27 4.41
C SER A 197 -28.93 0.24 4.37
N ALA A 198 -28.40 0.73 5.50
CA ALA A 198 -26.99 1.11 5.61
C ALA A 198 -26.02 -0.03 5.23
N ARG A 199 -26.45 -1.28 5.41
CA ARG A 199 -25.71 -2.48 5.01
C ARG A 199 -25.78 -2.76 3.51
N ASP A 200 -26.78 -2.25 2.79
CA ASP A 200 -27.01 -2.51 1.36
C ASP A 200 -26.27 -1.58 0.41
N VAL A 201 -25.75 -0.45 0.90
CA VAL A 201 -24.82 0.40 0.13
C VAL A 201 -23.38 -0.03 0.37
N LEU A 202 -23.09 -0.56 1.56
CA LEU A 202 -21.88 -1.34 1.87
C LEU A 202 -21.97 -2.79 1.36
N LYS A 203 -23.05 -3.17 0.67
CA LYS A 203 -23.20 -4.53 0.14
C LYS A 203 -22.18 -4.93 -0.91
N PRO A 204 -21.49 -4.07 -1.67
CA PRO A 204 -20.30 -4.53 -2.37
C PRO A 204 -19.37 -5.18 -1.36
N LEU A 205 -18.96 -4.49 -0.30
CA LEU A 205 -18.02 -5.05 0.68
C LEU A 205 -18.55 -6.26 1.48
N SER A 206 -19.85 -6.32 1.82
CA SER A 206 -20.42 -7.42 2.64
C SER A 206 -21.09 -8.58 1.88
N LEU A 207 -21.66 -8.37 0.67
CA LEU A 207 -21.99 -9.49 -0.24
C LEU A 207 -20.73 -10.09 -0.84
N ILE A 208 -19.64 -9.33 -0.94
CA ILE A 208 -18.32 -9.87 -1.26
C ILE A 208 -17.82 -10.76 -0.13
N GLY A 209 -17.95 -10.34 1.13
CA GLY A 209 -17.67 -11.22 2.27
C GLY A 209 -18.48 -12.52 2.21
N LYS A 210 -19.77 -12.46 1.83
CA LYS A 210 -20.62 -13.65 1.66
C LYS A 210 -20.39 -14.46 0.37
N ALA A 211 -19.94 -13.83 -0.71
CA ALA A 211 -19.55 -14.49 -1.96
C ALA A 211 -18.19 -15.17 -1.81
N ILE A 212 -17.29 -14.57 -1.01
CA ILE A 212 -16.05 -15.17 -0.52
C ILE A 212 -16.39 -16.28 0.47
N GLU A 213 -17.37 -16.12 1.37
CA GLU A 213 -17.82 -17.23 2.21
C GLU A 213 -18.43 -18.35 1.36
N SER A 214 -19.26 -18.07 0.35
CA SER A 214 -19.83 -19.11 -0.53
C SER A 214 -18.79 -19.77 -1.43
N HIS A 215 -17.79 -19.03 -1.93
CA HIS A 215 -16.64 -19.63 -2.61
C HIS A 215 -15.67 -20.31 -1.64
N ASN A 216 -15.55 -19.86 -0.40
CA ASN A 216 -14.79 -20.57 0.65
C ASN A 216 -15.53 -21.85 1.07
N TYR A 217 -16.87 -21.88 1.01
CA TYR A 217 -17.70 -23.08 1.19
C TYR A 217 -17.47 -24.05 0.01
N GLU A 218 -17.36 -23.56 -1.23
CA GLU A 218 -16.98 -24.39 -2.39
C GLU A 218 -15.48 -24.83 -2.36
N GLU A 219 -14.54 -23.97 -1.91
CA GLU A 219 -13.12 -24.31 -1.67
C GLU A 219 -12.98 -25.35 -0.53
N GLN A 220 -13.86 -25.30 0.48
CA GLN A 220 -13.92 -26.29 1.57
C GLN A 220 -14.50 -27.64 1.12
N GLU A 221 -15.52 -27.66 0.26
CA GLU A 221 -16.03 -28.90 -0.34
C GLU A 221 -15.07 -29.52 -1.37
N ALA A 222 -14.21 -28.71 -2.01
CA ALA A 222 -13.19 -29.16 -2.98
C ALA A 222 -11.81 -29.53 -2.35
N GLY A 223 -11.63 -29.36 -1.04
CA GLY A 223 -10.46 -29.89 -0.32
C GLY A 223 -9.14 -29.13 -0.52
N GLY A 224 -9.15 -27.82 -0.82
CA GLY A 224 -7.91 -27.03 -0.84
C GLY A 224 -8.08 -25.54 -1.22
N LYS A 225 -7.27 -24.68 -0.59
CA LYS A 225 -7.11 -23.26 -0.94
C LYS A 225 -6.45 -23.16 -2.32
N PHE A 226 -7.12 -22.62 -3.33
CA PHE A 226 -6.51 -22.49 -4.67
C PHE A 226 -5.32 -21.52 -4.65
N SER A 227 -4.26 -21.85 -5.40
CA SER A 227 -3.10 -20.95 -5.55
C SER A 227 -3.49 -19.67 -6.28
N VAL A 228 -2.73 -18.60 -6.05
CA VAL A 228 -2.98 -17.28 -6.68
C VAL A 228 -2.98 -17.40 -8.20
N VAL A 229 -2.09 -18.22 -8.76
CA VAL A 229 -1.99 -18.47 -10.20
C VAL A 229 -3.28 -19.10 -10.78
N VAL A 230 -3.96 -19.95 -10.02
CA VAL A 230 -5.26 -20.51 -10.43
C VAL A 230 -6.33 -19.43 -10.40
N LYS A 231 -6.34 -18.59 -9.35
CA LYS A 231 -7.27 -17.46 -9.19
C LYS A 231 -7.10 -16.38 -10.26
N GLU A 232 -5.89 -16.17 -10.77
CA GLU A 232 -5.63 -15.23 -11.87
C GLU A 232 -6.23 -15.69 -13.22
N LYS A 233 -6.40 -16.99 -13.41
CA LYS A 233 -7.01 -17.56 -14.62
C LYS A 233 -8.54 -17.61 -14.57
N ASP A 234 -9.12 -17.47 -13.37
CA ASP A 234 -10.57 -17.42 -13.20
C ASP A 234 -11.11 -16.02 -13.48
N VAL A 235 -11.75 -15.87 -14.64
CA VAL A 235 -12.34 -14.60 -15.10
C VAL A 235 -13.43 -14.09 -14.16
N THR A 236 -14.24 -14.98 -13.58
CA THR A 236 -15.34 -14.61 -12.67
C THR A 236 -14.79 -14.08 -11.36
N TYR A 237 -13.80 -14.79 -10.81
CA TYR A 237 -13.07 -14.36 -9.63
C TYR A 237 -12.40 -13.01 -9.86
N GLN A 238 -11.61 -12.88 -10.94
CA GLN A 238 -10.90 -11.64 -11.27
C GLN A 238 -11.85 -10.47 -11.49
N THR A 239 -12.95 -10.66 -12.20
CA THR A 239 -13.96 -9.60 -12.41
C THR A 239 -14.54 -9.13 -11.10
N THR A 240 -14.91 -10.08 -10.23
CA THR A 240 -15.44 -9.78 -8.90
C THR A 240 -14.41 -9.02 -8.07
N ARG A 241 -13.16 -9.51 -8.04
CA ARG A 241 -12.04 -8.94 -7.29
C ARG A 241 -11.67 -7.53 -7.75
N MET A 242 -11.62 -7.30 -9.06
CA MET A 242 -11.35 -5.99 -9.64
C MET A 242 -12.42 -4.96 -9.29
N ASN A 243 -13.70 -5.34 -9.31
CA ASN A 243 -14.78 -4.42 -8.98
C ASN A 243 -14.72 -3.93 -7.53
N GLN A 244 -14.26 -4.77 -6.59
CA GLN A 244 -14.09 -4.39 -5.18
C GLN A 244 -12.97 -3.38 -5.02
N LEU A 245 -11.80 -3.69 -5.60
CA LEU A 245 -10.59 -2.89 -5.41
C LEU A 245 -10.68 -1.55 -6.15
N ARG A 246 -11.34 -1.48 -7.31
CA ARG A 246 -11.54 -0.22 -8.03
C ARG A 246 -12.24 0.84 -7.18
N HIS A 247 -13.26 0.46 -6.40
CA HIS A 247 -13.93 1.44 -5.53
C HIS A 247 -13.01 1.96 -4.43
N ILE A 248 -12.16 1.11 -3.87
CA ILE A 248 -11.20 1.47 -2.83
C ILE A 248 -10.10 2.39 -3.40
N ILE A 249 -9.52 2.03 -4.55
CA ILE A 249 -8.46 2.80 -5.21
C ILE A 249 -8.94 4.21 -5.57
N HIS A 250 -10.14 4.34 -6.16
CA HIS A 250 -10.69 5.68 -6.48
C HIS A 250 -11.04 6.51 -5.24
N SER A 251 -11.08 5.90 -4.06
CA SER A 251 -11.38 6.56 -2.78
C SER A 251 -10.13 6.68 -1.88
N ILE A 252 -8.93 6.50 -2.42
CA ILE A 252 -7.70 6.36 -1.62
C ILE A 252 -7.25 7.65 -0.92
N GLU A 253 -7.85 8.79 -1.27
CA GLU A 253 -7.61 10.08 -0.61
C GLU A 253 -8.00 10.09 0.88
N PHE A 254 -8.76 9.09 1.34
CA PHE A 254 -9.08 8.89 2.75
C PHE A 254 -8.12 7.88 3.40
N ASP A 255 -7.45 8.26 4.50
CA ASP A 255 -6.51 7.39 5.24
C ASP A 255 -7.09 6.00 5.55
N SER A 256 -8.37 5.94 5.93
CA SER A 256 -9.07 4.67 6.22
C SER A 256 -9.16 3.73 5.01
N MET A 257 -9.17 4.26 3.79
CA MET A 257 -9.22 3.46 2.56
C MET A 257 -7.85 2.87 2.20
N VAL A 258 -6.75 3.53 2.58
CA VAL A 258 -5.40 2.98 2.43
C VAL A 258 -5.27 1.70 3.25
N GLU A 259 -5.68 1.72 4.53
CA GLU A 259 -5.64 0.52 5.38
C GLU A 259 -6.52 -0.61 4.84
N ILE A 260 -7.74 -0.29 4.38
CA ILE A 260 -8.62 -1.29 3.73
C ILE A 260 -7.98 -1.84 2.47
N LEU A 261 -7.33 -1.02 1.64
CA LEU A 261 -6.62 -1.50 0.46
C LEU A 261 -5.51 -2.47 0.86
N ARG A 262 -4.73 -2.16 1.89
CA ARG A 262 -3.67 -3.04 2.40
C ARG A 262 -4.25 -4.38 2.87
N GLU A 263 -5.31 -4.36 3.66
CA GLU A 263 -6.01 -5.58 4.11
C GLU A 263 -6.50 -6.42 2.94
N GLN A 264 -7.09 -5.78 1.92
CA GLN A 264 -7.54 -6.51 0.74
C GLN A 264 -6.36 -7.07 -0.05
N ALA A 265 -5.30 -6.30 -0.30
CA ALA A 265 -4.12 -6.74 -1.04
C ALA A 265 -3.36 -7.89 -0.34
N GLN A 266 -3.51 -8.07 0.97
CA GLN A 266 -2.99 -9.26 1.67
C GLN A 266 -3.60 -10.57 1.18
N ILE A 267 -4.85 -10.55 0.69
CA ILE A 267 -5.49 -11.71 0.05
C ILE A 267 -4.77 -11.98 -1.28
N ASP A 268 -4.95 -11.07 -2.24
CA ASP A 268 -4.28 -11.04 -3.53
C ASP A 268 -4.49 -9.69 -4.25
N ILE A 269 -3.72 -9.48 -5.32
CA ILE A 269 -3.75 -8.31 -6.19
C ILE A 269 -4.06 -8.77 -7.63
N PRO A 270 -5.19 -8.35 -8.22
CA PRO A 270 -5.52 -8.62 -9.63
C PRO A 270 -4.46 -8.04 -10.58
N PRO A 271 -3.99 -8.80 -11.59
CA PRO A 271 -2.98 -8.31 -12.53
C PRO A 271 -3.28 -6.97 -13.18
N VAL A 272 -4.53 -6.76 -13.58
CA VAL A 272 -4.98 -5.54 -14.27
C VAL A 272 -4.91 -4.31 -13.38
N LEU A 273 -5.08 -4.46 -12.06
CA LEU A 273 -5.06 -3.35 -11.11
C LEU A 273 -3.69 -3.21 -10.40
N ARG A 274 -2.73 -4.09 -10.70
CA ARG A 274 -1.46 -4.15 -9.99
C ARG A 274 -0.69 -2.83 -10.04
N ALA A 275 -0.68 -2.14 -11.17
CA ALA A 275 -0.02 -0.85 -11.34
C ALA A 275 -0.57 0.21 -10.36
N GLU A 276 -1.89 0.38 -10.32
CA GLU A 276 -2.58 1.34 -9.46
C GLU A 276 -2.41 0.98 -7.98
N ILE A 277 -2.54 -0.31 -7.64
CA ILE A 277 -2.39 -0.78 -6.26
C ILE A 277 -0.95 -0.60 -5.78
N TRP A 278 0.06 -0.92 -6.60
CA TRP A 278 1.46 -0.72 -6.23
C TRP A 278 1.80 0.76 -6.04
N ARG A 279 1.29 1.63 -6.92
CA ARG A 279 1.42 3.08 -6.76
C ARG A 279 0.87 3.53 -5.41
N SER A 280 -0.31 3.04 -5.03
CA SER A 280 -0.93 3.33 -3.74
C SER A 280 -0.17 2.74 -2.55
N LEU A 281 0.30 1.49 -2.62
CA LEU A 281 1.06 0.84 -1.53
C LEU A 281 2.45 1.46 -1.30
N LEU A 282 2.98 2.16 -2.31
CA LEU A 282 4.21 2.94 -2.27
C LEU A 282 3.99 4.41 -1.86
N ASP A 283 2.74 4.81 -1.61
CA ASP A 283 2.35 6.17 -1.26
C ASP A 283 2.88 7.22 -2.25
N VAL A 284 2.80 6.92 -3.56
CA VAL A 284 3.25 7.80 -4.64
C VAL A 284 2.26 8.93 -4.86
N THR A 285 2.72 10.17 -4.72
CA THR A 285 1.89 11.37 -4.92
C THR A 285 2.00 11.93 -6.34
N GLU A 286 1.04 12.77 -6.74
CA GLU A 286 1.11 13.49 -8.02
C GLU A 286 2.33 14.44 -8.12
N SER A 287 2.78 14.99 -6.99
CA SER A 287 3.97 15.86 -6.98
C SER A 287 5.24 15.08 -7.30
N GLU A 288 5.35 13.84 -6.83
CA GLU A 288 6.49 12.95 -7.13
C GLU A 288 6.48 12.47 -8.58
N GLU A 289 5.31 12.26 -9.17
CA GLU A 289 5.17 12.00 -10.61
C GLU A 289 5.56 13.23 -11.43
N SER A 290 5.18 14.42 -10.97
CA SER A 290 5.45 15.69 -11.67
C SER A 290 6.95 15.96 -11.85
N VAL A 291 7.79 15.51 -10.91
CA VAL A 291 9.26 15.61 -10.99
C VAL A 291 9.79 15.09 -12.33
N TYR A 292 9.23 14.00 -12.85
CA TYR A 292 9.70 13.39 -14.10
C TYR A 292 9.70 14.37 -15.29
N PHE A 293 8.70 15.27 -15.35
CA PHE A 293 8.56 16.21 -16.46
C PHE A 293 9.55 17.38 -16.41
N GLU A 294 10.20 17.60 -15.26
CA GLU A 294 11.22 18.63 -15.08
C GLU A 294 12.62 18.13 -15.50
N LEU A 295 12.79 16.82 -15.67
CA LEU A 295 14.08 16.18 -15.93
C LEU A 295 14.39 16.10 -17.43
N ASN A 296 15.62 16.44 -17.80
CA ASN A 296 16.11 16.23 -19.16
C ASN A 296 16.64 14.79 -19.35
N VAL A 297 15.73 13.82 -19.45
CA VAL A 297 16.06 12.38 -19.62
C VAL A 297 16.78 12.04 -20.93
N LEU A 298 16.87 12.98 -21.88
CA LEU A 298 17.58 12.82 -23.15
C LEU A 298 19.01 13.34 -23.11
N ALA A 299 19.39 14.12 -22.10
CA ALA A 299 20.75 14.62 -21.94
C ALA A 299 21.76 13.48 -21.78
N THR A 300 22.96 13.64 -22.31
CA THR A 300 24.04 12.67 -22.14
C THR A 300 24.34 12.43 -20.66
N HIS A 301 24.45 11.17 -20.25
CA HIS A 301 24.73 10.75 -18.88
C HIS A 301 25.91 9.77 -18.83
N PRO A 302 26.78 9.79 -17.80
CA PRO A 302 27.91 8.86 -17.69
C PRO A 302 27.52 7.38 -17.81
N SER A 303 26.31 7.02 -17.39
CA SER A 303 25.77 5.66 -17.45
C SER A 303 25.30 5.22 -18.85
N ASP A 304 25.20 6.11 -19.84
CA ASP A 304 24.58 5.80 -21.14
C ASP A 304 25.22 4.58 -21.82
N ARG A 305 26.57 4.47 -21.77
CA ARG A 305 27.29 3.31 -22.33
C ARG A 305 26.88 2.00 -21.67
N GLN A 306 26.69 1.99 -20.36
CA GLN A 306 26.31 0.78 -19.64
C GLN A 306 24.83 0.45 -19.89
N LEU A 307 23.96 1.47 -19.95
CA LEU A 307 22.55 1.32 -20.32
C LEU A 307 22.39 0.72 -21.72
N ASP A 308 23.25 1.06 -22.68
CA ASP A 308 23.27 0.49 -24.03
C ASP A 308 23.56 -1.00 -24.05
N VAL A 309 24.33 -1.50 -23.07
CA VAL A 309 24.69 -2.92 -22.96
C VAL A 309 23.64 -3.70 -22.17
N ASP A 310 23.10 -3.11 -21.11
CA ASP A 310 22.27 -3.84 -20.14
C ASP A 310 20.80 -3.91 -20.56
N ILE A 311 20.24 -2.81 -21.07
CA ILE A 311 18.83 -2.76 -21.46
C ILE A 311 18.47 -3.83 -22.50
N PRO A 312 19.23 -4.06 -23.58
CA PRO A 312 18.85 -5.04 -24.58
C PRO A 312 18.78 -6.48 -24.06
N ARG A 313 19.50 -6.82 -22.98
CA ARG A 313 19.52 -8.16 -22.36
C ARG A 313 18.54 -8.30 -21.18
N CYS A 314 17.90 -7.21 -20.77
CA CYS A 314 17.00 -7.18 -19.62
C CYS A 314 15.67 -7.88 -19.93
N HIS A 315 15.39 -8.99 -19.24
CA HIS A 315 14.11 -9.71 -19.31
C HIS A 315 13.62 -10.03 -20.74
N GLN A 316 14.51 -10.43 -21.66
CA GLN A 316 14.16 -10.70 -23.06
C GLN A 316 13.12 -11.82 -23.28
N TYR A 317 12.83 -12.62 -22.26
CA TYR A 317 11.74 -13.61 -22.31
C TYR A 317 10.34 -12.98 -22.22
N GLU A 318 10.23 -11.74 -21.72
CA GLU A 318 8.98 -10.96 -21.72
C GLU A 318 8.81 -10.28 -23.08
N GLU A 319 7.69 -10.54 -23.76
CA GLU A 319 7.45 -10.08 -25.13
C GLU A 319 7.63 -8.56 -25.29
N LEU A 320 7.03 -7.78 -24.38
CA LEU A 320 7.10 -6.32 -24.42
C LEU A 320 8.54 -5.80 -24.22
N MET A 321 9.34 -6.48 -23.40
CA MET A 321 10.74 -6.08 -23.11
C MET A 321 11.67 -6.24 -24.30
N THR A 322 11.32 -7.09 -25.28
CA THR A 322 12.10 -7.20 -26.53
C THR A 322 11.92 -6.01 -27.47
N SER A 323 10.92 -5.16 -27.22
CA SER A 323 10.56 -4.07 -28.12
C SER A 323 11.49 -2.85 -27.97
N PRO A 324 11.81 -2.14 -29.07
CA PRO A 324 12.53 -0.87 -29.00
C PRO A 324 11.82 0.19 -28.14
N ALA A 325 10.48 0.12 -28.07
CA ALA A 325 9.67 1.02 -27.24
C ALA A 325 9.94 0.78 -25.74
N ALA A 326 9.99 -0.48 -25.30
CA ALA A 326 10.36 -0.82 -23.92
C ALA A 326 11.80 -0.45 -23.60
N HIS A 327 12.74 -0.70 -24.52
CA HIS A 327 14.14 -0.26 -24.35
C HIS A 327 14.26 1.26 -24.18
N ALA A 328 13.51 2.03 -24.97
CA ALA A 328 13.48 3.48 -24.82
C ALA A 328 12.78 3.92 -23.53
N GLY A 329 11.70 3.25 -23.14
CA GLY A 329 10.96 3.50 -21.90
C GLY A 329 11.82 3.29 -20.66
N ILE A 330 12.49 2.13 -20.56
CA ILE A 330 13.30 1.79 -19.39
C ILE A 330 14.51 2.72 -19.27
N ARG A 331 15.11 3.11 -20.41
CA ARG A 331 16.17 4.12 -20.43
C ARG A 331 15.70 5.44 -19.84
N LYS A 332 14.52 5.93 -20.24
CA LYS A 332 13.97 7.19 -19.74
C LYS A 332 13.70 7.12 -18.24
N VAL A 333 13.10 6.01 -17.77
CA VAL A 333 12.82 5.80 -16.34
C VAL A 333 14.12 5.74 -15.52
N LEU A 334 15.13 4.98 -15.97
CA LEU A 334 16.43 4.90 -15.29
C LEU A 334 17.17 6.23 -15.28
N LYS A 335 17.18 6.95 -16.41
CA LYS A 335 17.81 8.28 -16.48
C LYS A 335 17.09 9.29 -15.59
N ALA A 336 15.75 9.27 -15.56
CA ALA A 336 14.99 10.09 -14.62
C ALA A 336 15.41 9.78 -13.18
N TRP A 337 15.45 8.50 -12.80
CA TRP A 337 15.83 8.10 -11.44
C TRP A 337 17.25 8.53 -11.06
N LEU A 338 18.23 8.36 -11.96
CA LEU A 338 19.61 8.80 -11.76
C LEU A 338 19.72 10.33 -11.63
N LEU A 339 19.00 11.08 -12.47
CA LEU A 339 18.98 12.54 -12.42
C LEU A 339 18.30 13.07 -11.15
N SER A 340 17.25 12.41 -10.68
CA SER A 340 16.59 12.72 -9.40
C SER A 340 17.45 12.36 -8.18
N ASN A 341 18.42 11.46 -8.33
CA ASN A 341 19.27 11.00 -7.25
C ASN A 341 20.77 11.14 -7.58
N PRO A 342 21.34 12.36 -7.61
CA PRO A 342 22.72 12.59 -8.04
C PRO A 342 23.81 11.87 -7.22
N ARG A 343 23.46 11.38 -6.03
CA ARG A 343 24.33 10.57 -5.16
C ARG A 343 24.49 9.12 -5.62
N TYR A 344 23.59 8.63 -6.46
CA TYR A 344 23.59 7.26 -6.93
C TYR A 344 24.24 7.14 -8.30
N VAL A 345 24.85 5.99 -8.53
CA VAL A 345 25.43 5.59 -9.81
C VAL A 345 24.70 4.38 -10.34
N TYR A 346 24.79 4.16 -11.65
CA TYR A 346 24.18 2.98 -12.25
C TYR A 346 24.99 1.74 -11.89
N TRP A 347 24.35 0.80 -11.19
CA TRP A 347 24.86 -0.55 -10.97
C TRP A 347 24.14 -1.52 -11.89
N GLN A 348 24.85 -2.54 -12.38
CA GLN A 348 24.24 -3.62 -13.16
C GLN A 348 23.13 -4.28 -12.32
N GLY A 349 21.93 -4.42 -12.90
CA GLY A 349 20.74 -4.91 -12.22
C GLY A 349 19.70 -3.82 -11.93
N CYS A 350 20.04 -2.52 -12.00
CA CYS A 350 19.06 -1.43 -11.89
C CYS A 350 18.00 -1.50 -13.00
N ASP A 351 18.37 -1.98 -14.18
CA ASP A 351 17.47 -2.30 -15.29
C ASP A 351 16.46 -3.38 -14.90
N SER A 352 16.90 -4.48 -14.28
CA SER A 352 15.99 -5.54 -13.82
C SER A 352 14.98 -5.03 -12.78
N ILE A 353 15.38 -4.13 -11.87
CA ILE A 353 14.48 -3.52 -10.88
C ILE A 353 13.48 -2.56 -11.53
N SER A 354 13.89 -1.87 -12.60
CA SER A 354 13.05 -0.87 -13.28
C SER A 354 12.01 -1.50 -14.20
N ALA A 355 12.29 -2.69 -14.74
CA ALA A 355 11.44 -3.36 -15.71
C ALA A 355 10.01 -3.63 -15.19
N PRO A 356 9.78 -4.17 -13.97
CA PRO A 356 8.43 -4.37 -13.43
C PRO A 356 7.60 -3.09 -13.40
N PHE A 357 8.18 -1.97 -12.96
CA PHE A 357 7.49 -0.69 -12.88
C PHE A 357 7.15 -0.12 -14.25
N LEU A 358 8.06 -0.24 -15.22
CA LEU A 358 7.80 0.16 -16.60
C LEU A 358 6.70 -0.70 -17.23
N LEU A 359 6.78 -2.03 -17.11
CA LEU A 359 5.82 -2.94 -17.73
C LEU A 359 4.40 -2.70 -17.20
N LEU A 360 4.27 -2.46 -15.90
CA LEU A 360 2.98 -2.14 -15.28
C LEU A 360 2.47 -0.73 -15.65
N ASN A 361 3.37 0.21 -15.97
CA ASN A 361 3.03 1.61 -16.24
C ASN A 361 3.56 2.05 -17.62
N PHE A 362 3.40 1.21 -18.64
CA PHE A 362 4.11 1.39 -19.93
C PHE A 362 3.82 2.74 -20.59
N ASN A 363 2.57 3.21 -20.50
CA ASN A 363 2.12 4.49 -21.03
C ASN A 363 2.27 5.66 -20.03
N HIS A 364 2.75 5.39 -18.80
CA HIS A 364 2.84 6.32 -17.69
C HIS A 364 4.26 6.31 -17.08
N PRO A 365 5.31 6.72 -17.83
CA PRO A 365 6.70 6.67 -17.36
C PRO A 365 6.96 7.54 -16.12
N ALA A 366 6.18 8.61 -15.90
CA ALA A 366 6.24 9.42 -14.69
C ALA A 366 5.86 8.61 -13.44
N THR A 367 4.76 7.83 -13.51
CA THR A 367 4.33 6.91 -12.46
C THR A 367 5.36 5.79 -12.24
N ALA A 368 5.89 5.21 -13.33
CA ALA A 368 6.94 4.20 -13.25
C ALA A 368 8.18 4.72 -12.50
N HIS A 369 8.63 5.93 -12.85
CA HIS A 369 9.75 6.62 -12.21
C HIS A 369 9.50 6.88 -10.72
N ALA A 370 8.33 7.44 -10.37
CA ALA A 370 7.99 7.74 -8.98
C ALA A 370 7.90 6.47 -8.13
N CYS A 371 7.27 5.40 -8.65
CA CYS A 371 7.21 4.10 -8.01
C CYS A 371 8.61 3.50 -7.79
N LEU A 372 9.47 3.53 -8.81
CA LEU A 372 10.85 3.06 -8.71
C LEU A 372 11.62 3.82 -7.62
N ASN A 373 11.49 5.15 -7.59
CA ASN A 373 12.15 6.00 -6.60
C ASN A 373 11.70 5.66 -5.17
N LYS A 374 10.39 5.53 -4.93
CA LYS A 374 9.84 5.10 -3.63
C LYS A 374 10.31 3.71 -3.22
N PHE A 375 10.25 2.76 -4.15
CA PHE A 375 10.65 1.38 -3.91
C PHE A 375 12.13 1.29 -3.51
N ILE A 376 13.02 1.95 -4.25
CA ILE A 376 14.46 1.98 -3.93
C ILE A 376 14.70 2.66 -2.58
N ASN A 377 14.07 3.81 -2.33
CA ASN A 377 14.23 4.51 -1.05
C ASN A 377 13.74 3.69 0.15
N ARG A 378 12.78 2.78 -0.04
CA ARG A 378 12.25 1.94 1.03
C ARG A 378 13.04 0.64 1.24
N TYR A 379 13.35 -0.09 0.17
CA TYR A 379 13.88 -1.46 0.27
C TYR A 379 15.37 -1.57 -0.09
N LEU A 380 15.91 -0.63 -0.86
CA LEU A 380 17.28 -0.64 -1.39
C LEU A 380 18.01 0.67 -1.06
N TYR A 381 17.69 1.25 0.10
CA TYR A 381 18.22 2.54 0.53
C TYR A 381 19.75 2.50 0.58
N ASN A 382 20.40 3.40 -0.14
CA ASN A 382 21.86 3.52 -0.27
C ASN A 382 22.58 2.35 -0.96
N PHE A 383 21.87 1.39 -1.56
CA PHE A 383 22.49 0.27 -2.28
C PHE A 383 23.25 0.72 -3.53
N PHE A 384 22.89 1.87 -4.12
CA PHE A 384 23.45 2.33 -5.40
C PHE A 384 24.40 3.52 -5.25
N LEU A 385 24.95 3.74 -4.05
CA LEU A 385 26.07 4.67 -3.87
C LEU A 385 27.29 4.18 -4.67
N GLN A 386 28.22 5.08 -4.98
CA GLN A 386 29.48 4.70 -5.61
C GLN A 386 30.30 3.74 -4.73
N ASP A 387 30.33 4.01 -3.42
CA ASP A 387 30.79 3.05 -2.41
C ASP A 387 29.59 2.60 -1.57
N ASN A 388 29.16 1.36 -1.79
CA ASN A 388 28.04 0.73 -1.10
C ASN A 388 28.49 -0.46 -0.23
N ALA A 389 29.80 -0.68 -0.08
CA ALA A 389 30.34 -1.92 0.50
C ALA A 389 29.84 -2.14 1.92
N ALA A 390 29.78 -1.08 2.74
CA ALA A 390 29.29 -1.16 4.11
C ALA A 390 27.80 -1.56 4.19
N ILE A 391 26.97 -1.04 3.28
CA ILE A 391 25.53 -1.31 3.23
C ILE A 391 25.30 -2.78 2.87
N ILE A 392 25.95 -3.27 1.81
CA ILE A 392 25.80 -4.66 1.36
C ILE A 392 26.35 -5.64 2.40
N GLN A 393 27.52 -5.37 2.98
CA GLN A 393 28.11 -6.24 3.99
C GLN A 393 27.26 -6.30 5.27
N GLU A 394 26.71 -5.19 5.74
CA GLU A 394 25.77 -5.20 6.87
C GLU A 394 24.55 -6.06 6.53
N TYR A 395 23.93 -5.83 5.36
CA TYR A 395 22.74 -6.55 4.93
C TYR A 395 22.95 -8.07 4.87
N LEU A 396 24.07 -8.51 4.30
CA LEU A 396 24.45 -9.93 4.20
C LEU A 396 24.80 -10.53 5.56
N THR A 397 25.46 -9.76 6.45
CA THR A 397 25.78 -10.23 7.80
C THR A 397 24.50 -10.43 8.62
N VAL A 398 23.57 -9.49 8.55
CA VAL A 398 22.24 -9.63 9.20
C VAL A 398 21.47 -10.80 8.59
N PHE A 399 21.49 -10.99 7.27
CA PHE A 399 20.91 -12.17 6.64
C PHE A 399 21.51 -13.48 7.19
N ASN A 400 22.82 -13.54 7.35
CA ASN A 400 23.52 -14.71 7.90
C ASN A 400 23.09 -14.99 9.36
N HIS A 401 22.96 -13.95 10.19
CA HIS A 401 22.46 -14.09 11.55
C HIS A 401 21.02 -14.64 11.58
N LEU A 402 20.16 -14.18 10.67
CA LEU A 402 18.80 -14.70 10.57
C LEU A 402 18.75 -16.15 10.07
N LEU A 403 19.69 -16.55 9.21
CA LEU A 403 19.83 -17.94 8.82
C LEU A 403 20.21 -18.82 10.02
N ALA A 404 21.19 -18.39 10.83
CA ALA A 404 21.54 -19.05 12.08
C ALA A 404 20.37 -19.12 13.06
N TYR A 405 19.56 -18.06 13.12
CA TYR A 405 18.37 -17.99 13.96
C TYR A 405 17.28 -18.99 13.52
N ILE A 406 17.05 -19.17 12.21
CA ILE A 406 15.95 -19.99 11.69
C ILE A 406 16.35 -21.44 11.42
N ASP A 407 17.51 -21.66 10.82
CA ASP A 407 18.02 -22.98 10.44
C ASP A 407 19.51 -23.09 10.81
N PRO A 408 19.81 -23.19 12.12
CA PRO A 408 21.19 -23.27 12.62
C PRO A 408 21.96 -24.46 12.02
N VAL A 409 21.29 -25.56 11.72
CA VAL A 409 21.91 -26.74 11.10
C VAL A 409 22.42 -26.41 9.70
N LEU A 410 21.60 -25.76 8.87
CA LEU A 410 22.04 -25.32 7.54
C LEU A 410 23.11 -24.25 7.64
N TYR A 411 22.96 -23.29 8.55
CA TYR A 411 23.96 -22.26 8.81
C TYR A 411 25.33 -22.86 9.14
N THR A 412 25.41 -23.77 10.13
CA THR A 412 26.67 -24.41 10.56
C THR A 412 27.29 -25.19 9.41
N HIS A 413 26.50 -25.94 8.65
CA HIS A 413 26.99 -26.65 7.45
C HIS A 413 27.63 -25.69 6.43
N LEU A 414 27.00 -24.54 6.15
CA LEU A 414 27.56 -23.56 5.22
C LEU A 414 28.84 -22.90 5.76
N VAL A 415 28.90 -22.64 7.07
CA VAL A 415 30.10 -22.12 7.74
C VAL A 415 31.25 -23.13 7.63
N ASP A 416 30.99 -24.41 7.90
CA ASP A 416 31.99 -25.48 7.80
C ASP A 416 32.51 -25.66 6.36
N LEU A 417 31.64 -25.45 5.37
CA LEU A 417 32.02 -25.41 3.96
C LEU A 417 32.81 -24.14 3.57
N GLY A 418 32.83 -23.10 4.41
CA GLY A 418 33.36 -21.78 4.06
C GLY A 418 32.50 -21.05 3.02
N PHE A 419 31.21 -21.38 2.93
CA PHE A 419 30.28 -20.89 1.92
C PHE A 419 29.48 -19.68 2.42
N VAL A 420 30.06 -18.48 2.28
CA VAL A 420 29.50 -17.24 2.83
C VAL A 420 28.43 -16.59 1.94
N PRO A 421 27.47 -15.81 2.50
CA PRO A 421 26.41 -15.14 1.74
C PRO A 421 26.89 -14.25 0.59
N GLU A 422 28.07 -13.64 0.72
CA GLU A 422 28.70 -12.82 -0.33
C GLU A 422 28.84 -13.57 -1.67
N LEU A 423 28.92 -14.91 -1.65
CA LEU A 423 29.08 -15.73 -2.86
C LEU A 423 27.79 -15.91 -3.66
N TYR A 424 26.62 -15.78 -3.04
CA TYR A 424 25.35 -16.15 -3.69
C TYR A 424 24.22 -15.14 -3.52
N ALA A 425 24.19 -14.36 -2.45
CA ALA A 425 23.02 -13.54 -2.11
C ALA A 425 23.10 -12.08 -2.57
N ILE A 426 24.26 -11.61 -3.07
CA ILE A 426 24.40 -10.25 -3.61
C ILE A 426 23.37 -9.97 -4.73
N PRO A 427 23.23 -10.81 -5.77
CA PRO A 427 22.26 -10.56 -6.84
C PRO A 427 20.82 -10.53 -6.33
N TRP A 428 20.51 -11.33 -5.31
CA TRP A 428 19.18 -11.42 -4.71
C TRP A 428 18.79 -10.10 -4.07
N PHE A 429 19.63 -9.57 -3.18
CA PHE A 429 19.28 -8.36 -2.44
C PHE A 429 19.53 -7.10 -3.25
N LEU A 430 20.57 -7.04 -4.10
CA LEU A 430 20.85 -5.88 -4.94
C LEU A 430 19.71 -5.59 -5.93
N THR A 431 19.04 -6.64 -6.42
CA THR A 431 17.94 -6.52 -7.39
C THR A 431 16.57 -6.78 -6.79
N CYS A 432 16.47 -6.97 -5.47
CA CYS A 432 15.25 -7.40 -4.80
C CYS A 432 14.59 -8.59 -5.51
N PHE A 433 15.39 -9.59 -5.86
CA PHE A 433 15.07 -10.82 -6.60
C PHE A 433 14.66 -10.62 -8.07
N ALA A 434 14.66 -9.40 -8.59
CA ALA A 434 14.25 -9.14 -9.98
C ALA A 434 15.13 -9.85 -11.01
N HIS A 435 16.43 -9.99 -10.74
CA HIS A 435 17.32 -10.71 -11.65
C HIS A 435 17.27 -12.24 -11.50
N VAL A 436 16.63 -12.73 -10.43
CA VAL A 436 16.68 -14.14 -10.00
C VAL A 436 15.40 -14.87 -10.35
N LEU A 437 14.25 -14.22 -10.12
CA LEU A 437 12.94 -14.79 -10.35
C LEU A 437 12.39 -14.35 -11.72
N PRO A 438 11.68 -15.23 -12.45
CA PRO A 438 10.97 -14.81 -13.64
C PRO A 438 9.85 -13.82 -13.29
N MET A 439 9.54 -12.90 -14.20
CA MET A 439 8.66 -11.74 -13.95
C MET A 439 7.30 -12.09 -13.30
N HIS A 440 6.63 -13.14 -13.79
CA HIS A 440 5.34 -13.57 -13.22
C HIS A 440 5.44 -14.01 -11.75
N LYS A 441 6.55 -14.62 -11.35
CA LYS A 441 6.83 -14.98 -9.93
C LYS A 441 7.23 -13.75 -9.13
N LEU A 442 8.02 -12.88 -9.74
CA LEU A 442 8.47 -11.63 -9.14
C LEU A 442 7.29 -10.74 -8.73
N TYR A 443 6.25 -10.61 -9.57
CA TYR A 443 5.06 -9.84 -9.23
C TYR A 443 4.41 -10.30 -7.93
N HIS A 444 4.22 -11.60 -7.74
CA HIS A 444 3.62 -12.13 -6.51
C HIS A 444 4.51 -11.91 -5.27
N ILE A 445 5.83 -12.03 -5.43
CA ILE A 445 6.76 -11.73 -4.33
C ILE A 445 6.72 -10.24 -3.98
N TRP A 446 6.71 -9.36 -4.98
CA TRP A 446 6.65 -7.92 -4.77
C TRP A 446 5.29 -7.44 -4.25
N ASP A 447 4.18 -8.09 -4.64
CA ASP A 447 2.87 -7.89 -4.04
C ASP A 447 2.95 -8.03 -2.51
N LYS A 448 3.72 -9.01 -2.01
CA LYS A 448 3.95 -9.19 -0.55
C LYS A 448 5.01 -8.23 0.00
N ILE A 449 6.12 -7.99 -0.69
CA ILE A 449 7.15 -7.04 -0.22
C ILE A 449 6.53 -5.66 0.06
N LEU A 450 5.71 -5.14 -0.86
CA LEU A 450 5.06 -3.83 -0.73
C LEU A 450 4.11 -3.73 0.48
N LEU A 451 3.51 -4.86 0.87
CA LEU A 451 2.64 -4.95 2.03
C LEU A 451 3.39 -5.00 3.36
N HIS A 452 4.68 -5.32 3.36
CA HIS A 452 5.50 -5.50 4.56
C HIS A 452 6.61 -4.45 4.72
N ASP A 453 7.30 -4.51 5.85
CA ASP A 453 8.41 -3.59 6.18
C ASP A 453 9.67 -3.87 5.34
N SER A 454 10.70 -3.02 5.47
CA SER A 454 11.94 -3.13 4.70
C SER A 454 12.78 -4.36 5.05
N SER A 455 12.45 -5.10 6.11
CA SER A 455 13.10 -6.38 6.46
C SER A 455 12.55 -7.56 5.67
N PHE A 456 11.36 -7.45 5.07
CA PHE A 456 10.70 -8.56 4.39
C PHE A 456 11.53 -9.23 3.27
N PRO A 457 12.34 -8.50 2.47
CA PRO A 457 13.21 -9.17 1.48
C PRO A 457 14.23 -10.14 2.11
N LEU A 458 14.66 -9.93 3.36
CA LEU A 458 15.47 -10.92 4.09
C LEU A 458 14.69 -12.22 4.34
N MET A 459 13.39 -12.12 4.63
CA MET A 459 12.50 -13.27 4.84
C MET A 459 12.34 -14.09 3.55
N VAL A 460 12.24 -13.40 2.41
CA VAL A 460 12.25 -14.04 1.09
C VAL A 460 13.56 -14.79 0.87
N GLY A 461 14.71 -14.19 1.21
CA GLY A 461 16.00 -14.86 1.15
C GLY A 461 16.05 -16.14 2.01
N LEU A 462 15.49 -16.11 3.22
CA LEU A 462 15.42 -17.29 4.09
C LEU A 462 14.51 -18.38 3.52
N ALA A 463 13.41 -17.99 2.88
CA ALA A 463 12.52 -18.92 2.20
C ALA A 463 13.20 -19.61 1.00
N VAL A 464 14.01 -18.88 0.24
CA VAL A 464 14.86 -19.47 -0.82
C VAL A 464 15.84 -20.48 -0.20
N MET A 465 16.53 -20.13 0.88
CA MET A 465 17.44 -21.06 1.57
C MET A 465 16.73 -22.31 2.07
N LYS A 466 15.50 -22.16 2.58
CA LYS A 466 14.66 -23.28 3.05
C LYS A 466 14.31 -24.25 1.93
N GLU A 467 13.95 -23.73 0.75
CA GLU A 467 13.61 -24.55 -0.41
C GLU A 467 14.84 -25.29 -0.98
N LEU A 468 16.00 -24.62 -0.97
CA LEU A 468 17.27 -25.21 -1.41
C LEU A 468 17.90 -26.15 -0.37
N ARG A 469 17.48 -26.05 0.90
CA ARG A 469 18.06 -26.78 2.05
C ARG A 469 18.31 -28.27 1.78
N PRO A 470 17.36 -29.08 1.26
CA PRO A 470 17.58 -30.51 1.09
C PRO A 470 18.79 -30.83 0.19
N ARG A 471 19.04 -29.98 -0.81
CA ARG A 471 20.20 -30.10 -1.71
C ARG A 471 21.45 -29.57 -1.03
N LEU A 472 21.38 -28.39 -0.40
CA LEU A 472 22.53 -27.73 0.24
C LEU A 472 23.17 -28.58 1.34
N ILE A 473 22.38 -29.24 2.19
CA ILE A 473 22.91 -30.11 3.26
C ILE A 473 23.73 -31.28 2.71
N ALA A 474 23.40 -31.76 1.51
CA ALA A 474 24.13 -32.86 0.86
C ALA A 474 25.29 -32.39 -0.03
N SER A 475 25.39 -31.07 -0.28
CA SER A 475 26.34 -30.48 -1.22
C SER A 475 27.73 -30.29 -0.62
N SER A 476 28.77 -30.47 -1.45
CA SER A 476 30.09 -29.88 -1.21
C SER A 476 30.12 -28.40 -1.61
N PHE A 477 31.23 -27.71 -1.37
CA PHE A 477 31.43 -26.31 -1.80
C PHE A 477 31.17 -26.12 -3.31
N ASN A 478 31.69 -27.01 -4.15
CA ASN A 478 31.53 -26.91 -5.61
C ASN A 478 30.08 -27.19 -6.03
N ASP A 479 29.41 -28.16 -5.39
CA ASP A 479 28.00 -28.45 -5.66
C ASP A 479 27.11 -27.27 -5.28
N ALA A 480 27.45 -26.56 -4.19
CA ALA A 480 26.76 -25.34 -3.78
C ALA A 480 26.95 -24.19 -4.80
N ILE A 481 28.18 -23.96 -5.30
CA ILE A 481 28.42 -22.97 -6.36
C ILE A 481 27.55 -23.26 -7.60
N LEU A 482 27.50 -24.52 -8.03
CA LEU A 482 26.69 -24.92 -9.18
C LEU A 482 25.20 -24.69 -8.92
N LEU A 483 24.71 -25.07 -7.73
CA LEU A 483 23.31 -24.88 -7.33
C LEU A 483 22.88 -23.41 -7.37
N PHE A 484 23.73 -22.49 -6.92
CA PHE A 484 23.41 -21.06 -6.91
C PHE A 484 23.63 -20.37 -8.26
N SER A 485 24.47 -20.94 -9.12
CA SER A 485 24.66 -20.45 -10.50
C SER A 485 23.50 -20.83 -11.42
N ASP A 486 22.85 -21.96 -11.15
CA ASP A 486 21.68 -22.46 -11.88
C ASP A 486 20.61 -22.91 -10.87
N LEU A 487 19.87 -21.93 -10.36
CA LEU A 487 18.84 -22.18 -9.36
C LEU A 487 17.72 -23.06 -9.94
N PRO A 488 17.24 -24.06 -9.19
CA PRO A 488 16.03 -24.79 -9.59
C PRO A 488 14.84 -23.86 -9.68
N ASP A 489 13.79 -24.32 -10.36
CA ASP A 489 12.53 -23.60 -10.38
C ASP A 489 11.93 -23.53 -8.96
N LEU A 490 11.92 -22.33 -8.38
CA LEU A 490 11.44 -22.09 -7.01
C LEU A 490 9.91 -21.91 -6.99
N SER A 491 9.24 -22.54 -6.03
CA SER A 491 7.79 -22.44 -5.88
C SER A 491 7.39 -21.16 -5.16
N VAL A 492 6.70 -20.26 -5.87
CA VAL A 492 6.27 -18.96 -5.33
C VAL A 492 5.38 -19.11 -4.10
N ASP A 493 4.46 -20.06 -4.12
CA ASP A 493 3.54 -20.29 -3.00
C ASP A 493 4.33 -20.67 -1.73
N VAL A 494 5.33 -21.54 -1.87
CA VAL A 494 6.23 -21.97 -0.78
C VAL A 494 7.08 -20.80 -0.31
N LEU A 495 7.62 -19.98 -1.22
CA LEU A 495 8.40 -18.80 -0.87
C LEU A 495 7.57 -17.79 -0.07
N ILE A 496 6.36 -17.47 -0.53
CA ILE A 496 5.46 -16.53 0.13
C ILE A 496 5.04 -17.04 1.52
N GLU A 497 4.60 -18.30 1.60
CA GLU A 497 4.16 -18.92 2.86
C GLU A 497 5.29 -18.86 3.90
N ASN A 498 6.48 -19.35 3.54
CA ASN A 498 7.62 -19.34 4.46
C ASN A 498 8.07 -17.92 4.82
N SER A 499 8.05 -16.98 3.88
CA SER A 499 8.42 -15.58 4.16
C SER A 499 7.49 -14.94 5.19
N ILE A 500 6.18 -15.18 5.09
CA ILE A 500 5.20 -14.68 6.06
C ILE A 500 5.40 -15.35 7.43
N ILE A 501 5.64 -16.67 7.45
CA ILE A 501 5.96 -17.41 8.67
C ILE A 501 7.21 -16.82 9.33
N TYR A 502 8.30 -16.61 8.59
CA TYR A 502 9.54 -16.04 9.15
C TYR A 502 9.36 -14.61 9.64
N HIS A 503 8.64 -13.77 8.90
CA HIS A 503 8.32 -12.41 9.32
C HIS A 503 7.55 -12.37 10.64
N SER A 504 6.66 -13.33 10.89
CA SER A 504 5.92 -13.44 12.16
C SER A 504 6.73 -14.04 13.31
N LYS A 505 7.64 -14.97 13.03
CA LYS A 505 8.46 -15.67 14.04
C LYS A 505 9.65 -14.83 14.50
N ILE A 506 10.31 -14.14 13.58
CA ILE A 506 11.55 -13.40 13.88
C ILE A 506 11.20 -12.09 14.61
N PRO A 507 11.76 -11.85 15.81
CA PRO A 507 11.65 -10.57 16.49
C PRO A 507 12.06 -9.39 15.59
N PRO A 508 11.29 -8.30 15.50
CA PRO A 508 11.64 -7.13 14.69
C PRO A 508 13.05 -6.61 14.97
N SER A 509 13.46 -6.55 16.24
CA SER A 509 14.80 -6.11 16.63
C SER A 509 15.93 -6.96 16.03
N CYS A 510 15.67 -8.25 15.80
CA CYS A 510 16.63 -9.16 15.17
C CYS A 510 16.90 -8.84 13.69
N THR A 511 16.08 -8.00 13.06
CA THR A 511 16.26 -7.56 11.68
C THR A 511 16.89 -6.17 11.55
N PHE A 512 17.34 -5.59 12.66
CA PHE A 512 17.93 -4.25 12.70
C PHE A 512 19.16 -4.12 11.80
N ARG A 513 19.21 -3.01 11.05
CA ARG A 513 20.30 -2.60 10.17
C ARG A 513 20.46 -1.09 10.31
N ALA A 514 21.67 -0.62 10.61
CA ALA A 514 21.96 0.80 10.76
C ALA A 514 21.82 1.57 9.44
N HIS A 515 21.99 0.89 8.30
CA HIS A 515 21.84 1.46 6.97
C HIS A 515 20.44 1.26 6.35
N ALA A 516 19.45 0.74 7.10
CA ALA A 516 18.08 0.67 6.61
C ALA A 516 17.49 2.06 6.34
N SER A 517 16.46 2.11 5.50
CA SER A 517 15.73 3.35 5.24
C SER A 517 15.19 3.97 6.54
N PRO A 518 15.33 5.29 6.75
CA PRO A 518 14.70 5.99 7.88
C PRO A 518 13.18 6.14 7.69
N ASP A 519 12.68 5.87 6.48
CA ASP A 519 11.26 5.88 6.20
C ASP A 519 10.59 4.65 6.82
N HIS A 520 9.93 4.87 7.96
CA HIS A 520 9.23 3.85 8.73
C HIS A 520 7.71 3.79 8.43
N HIS A 521 7.23 4.43 7.35
CA HIS A 521 5.78 4.61 7.09
C HIS A 521 4.96 3.30 7.10
N ASN A 522 5.59 2.12 6.95
CA ASN A 522 4.94 0.81 6.97
C ASN A 522 5.43 -0.17 8.04
N SER A 523 6.03 0.34 9.12
CA SER A 523 6.47 -0.51 10.23
C SER A 523 5.30 -1.18 10.97
N ARG A 524 4.06 -0.66 10.81
CA ARG A 524 2.79 -1.17 11.42
C ARG A 524 2.31 -2.54 10.93
N THR A 525 3.05 -3.21 10.05
CA THR A 525 2.60 -4.47 9.43
C THR A 525 2.77 -5.69 10.33
N ARG A 526 3.48 -5.55 11.45
CA ARG A 526 3.61 -6.59 12.48
C ARG A 526 2.55 -6.37 13.55
N ASN A 527 1.87 -7.43 13.97
CA ASN A 527 0.92 -7.40 15.09
C ASN A 527 1.65 -7.34 16.44
N ILE A 528 2.38 -6.25 16.66
CA ILE A 528 3.14 -5.94 17.86
C ILE A 528 2.82 -4.51 18.31
N PRO A 529 3.10 -4.14 19.58
CA PRO A 529 2.92 -2.78 20.02
C PRO A 529 3.69 -1.75 19.19
N ALA A 530 3.08 -0.58 18.99
CA ALA A 530 3.63 0.45 18.12
C ALA A 530 5.07 0.89 18.48
N PHE A 531 5.41 0.88 19.77
CA PHE A 531 6.74 1.26 20.26
C PHE A 531 7.86 0.29 19.88
N LEU A 532 7.53 -0.94 19.44
CA LEU A 532 8.50 -1.94 18.97
C LEU A 532 8.78 -1.87 17.47
N HIS A 533 8.07 -1.00 16.75
CA HIS A 533 8.31 -0.77 15.33
C HIS A 533 9.59 0.04 15.06
N ASP A 534 10.00 0.85 16.03
CA ASP A 534 11.26 1.59 15.99
C ASP A 534 12.35 0.73 16.65
N ASN A 535 13.04 -0.08 15.84
CA ASN A 535 14.13 -0.94 16.31
C ASN A 535 15.29 -0.10 16.86
N LYS A 536 15.26 0.23 18.16
CA LYS A 536 16.32 0.97 18.85
C LYS A 536 17.41 0.02 19.34
N LEU A 537 18.34 -0.34 18.45
CA LEU A 537 19.58 -1.02 18.83
C LEU A 537 20.76 -0.09 18.63
N THR A 538 21.79 -0.30 19.45
CA THR A 538 23.06 0.38 19.24
C THR A 538 23.69 -0.14 17.93
N PRO A 539 23.99 0.71 16.95
CA PRO A 539 24.70 0.30 15.73
C PRO A 539 26.05 -0.30 16.08
N LEU A 540 26.39 -1.42 15.44
CA LEU A 540 27.71 -2.04 15.52
C LEU A 540 28.39 -1.93 14.17
N THR A 541 29.72 -1.87 14.18
CA THR A 541 30.51 -1.96 12.95
C THR A 541 30.37 -3.37 12.35
N ILE A 542 30.62 -3.50 11.04
CA ILE A 542 30.59 -4.80 10.35
C ILE A 542 31.57 -5.80 10.98
N GLN A 543 32.74 -5.31 11.42
CA GLN A 543 33.73 -6.16 12.11
C GLN A 543 33.23 -6.69 13.45
N GLU A 544 32.38 -5.92 14.15
CA GLU A 544 31.76 -6.37 15.39
C GLU A 544 30.59 -7.32 15.12
N LEU A 545 29.76 -7.03 14.12
CA LEU A 545 28.66 -7.93 13.71
C LEU A 545 29.19 -9.31 13.32
N LYS A 546 30.30 -9.38 12.58
CA LYS A 546 30.91 -10.64 12.15
C LYS A 546 31.56 -11.47 13.27
N LYS A 547 31.56 -11.00 14.53
CA LYS A 547 32.10 -11.74 15.68
C LYS A 547 31.12 -12.73 16.29
N PHE A 548 29.85 -12.69 15.93
CA PHE A 548 28.83 -13.53 16.55
C PHE A 548 27.86 -14.10 15.51
N ASP A 549 27.24 -15.23 15.86
CA ASP A 549 26.52 -16.09 14.92
C ASP A 549 25.01 -16.07 15.15
N CYS A 550 24.47 -14.94 15.60
CA CYS A 550 23.06 -14.79 15.95
C CYS A 550 22.62 -13.33 15.97
N PRO A 551 21.33 -13.02 15.85
CA PRO A 551 20.86 -11.65 15.95
C PRO A 551 20.86 -11.11 17.39
N ARG A 552 20.75 -9.78 17.51
CA ARG A 552 20.55 -9.09 18.79
C ARG A 552 19.07 -8.73 18.98
N MET A 553 18.64 -8.63 20.24
CA MET A 553 17.31 -8.18 20.63
C MET A 553 17.40 -6.86 21.40
N SER A 554 16.56 -5.89 21.07
CA SER A 554 16.50 -4.62 21.82
C SER A 554 15.98 -4.85 23.23
N ILE A 555 16.32 -3.94 24.14
CA ILE A 555 15.89 -4.05 25.53
C ILE A 555 14.37 -3.85 25.66
N GLU A 556 13.77 -2.97 24.85
CA GLU A 556 12.32 -2.72 24.82
C GLU A 556 11.55 -3.97 24.38
N GLU A 557 12.01 -4.63 23.32
CA GLU A 557 11.38 -5.87 22.85
C GLU A 557 11.58 -6.99 23.87
N PHE A 558 12.78 -7.12 24.43
CA PHE A 558 13.06 -8.08 25.50
C PHE A 558 12.10 -7.91 26.68
N LYS A 559 11.95 -6.70 27.22
CA LYS A 559 11.04 -6.39 28.34
C LYS A 559 9.60 -6.78 28.00
N TRP A 560 9.12 -6.41 26.81
CA TRP A 560 7.76 -6.75 26.38
C TRP A 560 7.56 -8.27 26.28
N ARG A 561 8.53 -9.00 25.72
CA ARG A 561 8.42 -10.45 25.58
C ARG A 561 8.48 -11.18 26.92
N VAL A 562 9.33 -10.74 27.85
CA VAL A 562 9.38 -11.29 29.21
C VAL A 562 8.04 -11.09 29.91
N HIS A 563 7.49 -9.88 29.86
CA HIS A 563 6.20 -9.57 30.49
C HIS A 563 5.04 -10.43 29.95
N ASN A 564 5.08 -10.79 28.67
CA ASN A 564 4.03 -11.56 28.00
C ASN A 564 4.32 -13.07 27.94
N GLU A 565 5.38 -13.55 28.60
CA GLU A 565 5.81 -14.95 28.54
C GLU A 565 6.01 -15.44 27.09
N LYS A 566 6.68 -14.63 26.25
CA LYS A 566 6.94 -14.92 24.82
C LYS A 566 8.41 -15.12 24.49
N ILE A 567 9.22 -15.47 25.49
CA ILE A 567 10.68 -15.62 25.37
C ILE A 567 11.19 -16.58 26.43
N LEU A 568 12.22 -17.36 26.09
CA LEU A 568 13.01 -18.11 27.07
C LEU A 568 14.27 -17.31 27.36
N VAL A 569 14.49 -16.97 28.63
CA VAL A 569 15.65 -16.18 29.06
C VAL A 569 16.69 -17.12 29.69
N ILE A 570 17.88 -17.17 29.09
CA ILE A 570 19.03 -17.89 29.65
C ILE A 570 19.97 -16.87 30.26
N ASP A 571 20.05 -16.85 31.58
CA ASP A 571 20.88 -15.92 32.34
C ASP A 571 22.25 -16.56 32.63
N ILE A 572 23.28 -16.07 31.95
CA ILE A 572 24.65 -16.60 32.07
C ILE A 572 25.46 -15.87 33.16
N ARG A 573 24.82 -15.03 33.97
CA ARG A 573 25.50 -14.37 35.10
C ARG A 573 25.85 -15.39 36.18
N PRO A 574 26.91 -15.16 36.98
CA PRO A 574 27.26 -16.01 38.11
C PRO A 574 26.06 -16.24 39.04
N PHE A 575 25.95 -17.45 39.59
CA PHE A 575 24.84 -17.82 40.47
C PHE A 575 24.64 -16.83 41.63
N THR A 576 25.73 -16.26 42.16
CA THR A 576 25.67 -15.27 43.24
C THR A 576 24.94 -13.98 42.87
N ASP A 577 25.05 -13.56 41.60
CA ASP A 577 24.36 -12.36 41.11
C ASP A 577 22.91 -12.69 40.76
N TYR A 578 22.70 -13.83 40.11
CA TYR A 578 21.37 -14.36 39.79
C TYR A 578 20.50 -14.57 41.04
N SER A 579 21.07 -15.16 42.10
CA SER A 579 20.36 -15.45 43.34
C SER A 579 19.95 -14.19 44.09
N ARG A 580 20.59 -13.05 43.85
CA ARG A 580 20.19 -11.76 44.45
C ARG A 580 19.01 -11.16 43.70
N GLU A 581 19.16 -11.02 42.39
CA GLU A 581 18.17 -10.45 41.50
C GLU A 581 18.30 -11.06 40.10
N HIS A 582 17.19 -11.51 39.53
CA HIS A 582 17.17 -12.09 38.19
C HIS A 582 15.86 -11.79 37.47
N VAL A 583 15.87 -11.93 36.15
CA VAL A 583 14.66 -11.78 35.35
C VAL A 583 13.68 -12.89 35.70
N ILE A 584 12.41 -12.55 35.88
CA ILE A 584 11.35 -13.54 36.15
C ILE A 584 11.39 -14.67 35.11
N GLN A 585 11.22 -15.91 35.58
CA GLN A 585 11.20 -17.12 34.75
C GLN A 585 12.48 -17.37 33.92
N SER A 586 13.57 -16.62 34.17
CA SER A 586 14.86 -16.93 33.56
C SER A 586 15.46 -18.21 34.13
N VAL A 587 16.38 -18.81 33.37
CA VAL A 587 17.12 -20.02 33.76
C VAL A 587 18.59 -19.65 33.91
N ASN A 588 19.16 -19.88 35.09
CA ASN A 588 20.57 -19.59 35.33
C ASN A 588 21.47 -20.68 34.74
N CYS A 589 22.33 -20.31 33.79
CA CYS A 589 23.32 -21.18 33.16
C CYS A 589 24.68 -20.45 33.08
N PRO A 590 25.40 -20.27 34.21
CA PRO A 590 26.62 -19.46 34.27
C PRO A 590 27.82 -20.07 33.53
N ASN A 591 27.83 -21.38 33.34
CA ASN A 591 28.93 -22.11 32.74
C ASN A 591 28.57 -22.62 31.35
N VAL A 592 29.53 -22.57 30.43
CA VAL A 592 29.36 -23.08 29.07
C VAL A 592 29.86 -24.52 28.95
N ASP A 593 29.31 -25.41 29.79
CA ASP A 593 29.64 -26.83 29.86
C ASP A 593 28.54 -27.72 29.24
N GLU A 594 28.88 -28.98 28.96
CA GLU A 594 27.96 -29.95 28.34
C GLU A 594 26.69 -30.18 29.16
N SER A 595 26.79 -30.11 30.49
CA SER A 595 25.64 -30.26 31.39
C SER A 595 24.64 -29.12 31.20
N SER A 596 25.10 -27.87 31.18
CA SER A 596 24.24 -26.70 31.02
C SER A 596 23.60 -26.65 29.63
N LEU A 597 24.36 -27.01 28.59
CA LEU A 597 23.85 -27.07 27.21
C LEU A 597 22.77 -28.17 27.05
N SER A 598 22.99 -29.35 27.65
CA SER A 598 22.00 -30.44 27.64
C SER A 598 20.73 -30.06 28.40
N GLN A 599 20.85 -29.32 29.51
CA GLN A 599 19.69 -28.81 30.25
C GLN A 599 18.85 -27.85 29.39
N ILE A 600 19.50 -26.99 28.61
CA ILE A 600 18.81 -26.08 27.69
C ILE A 600 18.10 -26.88 26.58
N GLU A 601 18.77 -27.87 25.99
CA GLU A 601 18.17 -28.77 24.99
C GLU A 601 16.94 -29.50 25.55
N GLU A 602 16.97 -29.95 26.80
CA GLU A 602 15.80 -30.53 27.46
C GLU A 602 14.64 -29.52 27.61
N ILE A 603 14.94 -28.26 27.93
CA ILE A 603 13.94 -27.19 28.01
C ILE A 603 13.33 -26.94 26.63
N TYR A 604 14.16 -26.86 25.59
CA TYR A 604 13.72 -26.78 24.19
C TYR A 604 12.78 -27.93 23.81
N MET A 605 13.13 -29.17 24.20
CA MET A 605 12.34 -30.37 23.88
C MET A 605 11.04 -30.45 24.67
N LYS A 606 10.94 -29.78 25.83
CA LYS A 606 9.71 -29.71 26.64
C LYS A 606 8.78 -28.59 26.18
N ASP A 607 9.32 -27.52 25.60
CA ASP A 607 8.58 -26.35 25.09
C ASP A 607 8.19 -26.51 23.59
N GLN A 608 7.73 -27.71 23.18
CA GLN A 608 7.37 -28.02 21.78
C GLN A 608 6.23 -27.16 21.22
N SER A 609 5.50 -26.47 22.09
CA SER A 609 4.27 -25.75 21.77
C SER A 609 4.48 -24.30 21.35
N TYR A 610 5.65 -23.71 21.65
CA TYR A 610 5.96 -22.34 21.27
C TYR A 610 7.43 -22.22 20.88
N GLN A 611 7.73 -22.08 19.58
CA GLN A 611 9.07 -21.68 19.11
C GLN A 611 9.37 -20.22 19.52
N ARG A 612 9.53 -19.98 20.83
CA ARG A 612 9.84 -18.68 21.42
C ARG A 612 11.31 -18.37 21.14
N PRO A 613 11.67 -17.08 20.95
CA PRO A 613 13.06 -16.68 20.95
C PRO A 613 13.74 -17.13 22.25
N VAL A 614 14.98 -17.60 22.13
CA VAL A 614 15.84 -17.92 23.25
C VAL A 614 16.89 -16.83 23.36
N CYS A 615 16.82 -16.05 24.43
CA CYS A 615 17.61 -14.84 24.57
C CYS A 615 18.61 -14.98 25.71
N ILE A 616 19.88 -14.77 25.38
CA ILE A 616 21.00 -14.87 26.30
C ILE A 616 21.15 -13.54 27.04
N MET A 617 20.93 -13.58 28.35
CA MET A 617 21.06 -12.48 29.29
C MET A 617 22.44 -12.48 29.91
N TRP A 618 23.14 -11.34 29.81
CA TRP A 618 24.52 -11.15 30.26
C TRP A 618 24.65 -9.86 31.08
N TYR A 619 25.83 -9.59 31.68
CA TYR A 619 26.05 -8.36 32.46
C TYR A 619 27.35 -7.63 32.11
N ASN A 620 28.50 -8.15 32.56
CA ASN A 620 29.81 -7.49 32.35
C ASN A 620 30.69 -8.20 31.31
N ASN A 621 30.19 -9.26 30.68
CA ASN A 621 30.97 -10.07 29.74
C ASN A 621 30.13 -10.43 28.50
N PHE A 622 30.05 -9.50 27.55
CA PHE A 622 29.37 -9.71 26.27
C PHE A 622 30.02 -10.84 25.45
N GLN A 623 31.34 -10.98 25.53
CA GLN A 623 32.07 -12.03 24.81
C GLN A 623 31.65 -13.44 25.26
N ALA A 624 31.42 -13.64 26.56
CA ALA A 624 30.87 -14.91 27.05
C ALA A 624 29.47 -15.18 26.50
N ALA A 625 28.63 -14.15 26.30
CA ALA A 625 27.31 -14.31 25.68
C ALA A 625 27.42 -14.73 24.22
N VAL A 626 28.37 -14.15 23.48
CA VAL A 626 28.68 -14.51 22.09
C VAL A 626 29.13 -15.97 21.99
N GLU A 627 30.07 -16.39 22.84
CA GLU A 627 30.57 -17.77 22.87
C GLU A 627 29.46 -18.77 23.24
N PHE A 628 28.61 -18.40 24.20
CA PHE A 628 27.46 -19.22 24.59
C PHE A 628 26.47 -19.37 23.43
N ALA A 629 26.15 -18.27 22.74
CA ALA A 629 25.25 -18.26 21.61
C ALA A 629 25.78 -19.14 20.47
N SER A 630 27.06 -18.97 20.11
CA SER A 630 27.70 -19.73 19.04
C SER A 630 27.67 -21.25 19.34
N LYS A 631 27.88 -21.66 20.60
CA LYS A 631 27.73 -23.07 21.00
C LYS A 631 26.30 -23.59 20.91
N LEU A 632 25.30 -22.79 21.25
CA LEU A 632 23.91 -23.20 21.07
C LEU A 632 23.56 -23.35 19.58
N VAL A 633 23.98 -22.40 18.74
CA VAL A 633 23.75 -22.41 17.29
C VAL A 633 24.43 -23.62 16.65
N THR A 634 25.70 -23.89 16.95
CA THR A 634 26.43 -25.05 16.41
C THR A 634 25.86 -26.40 16.83
N ARG A 635 25.11 -26.47 17.94
CA ARG A 635 24.33 -27.65 18.34
C ARG A 635 22.97 -27.76 17.66
N GLY A 636 22.63 -26.82 16.78
CA GLY A 636 21.38 -26.83 16.03
C GLY A 636 20.18 -26.19 16.75
N ASN A 637 20.40 -25.39 17.80
CA ASN A 637 19.32 -24.72 18.51
C ASN A 637 18.87 -23.46 17.77
N ALA A 638 17.63 -23.45 17.30
CA ALA A 638 17.05 -22.31 16.57
C ALA A 638 16.48 -21.27 17.53
N GLY A 639 16.32 -20.03 17.07
CA GLY A 639 15.72 -18.95 17.84
C GLY A 639 16.68 -18.25 18.82
N VAL A 640 17.97 -18.57 18.77
CA VAL A 640 19.00 -18.02 19.66
C VAL A 640 19.30 -16.56 19.32
N CYS A 641 19.28 -15.68 20.31
CA CYS A 641 19.63 -14.27 20.20
C CYS A 641 20.27 -13.75 21.50
N ILE A 642 20.88 -12.56 21.45
CA ILE A 642 21.51 -11.91 22.62
C ILE A 642 20.82 -10.58 22.90
N VAL A 643 20.52 -10.28 24.16
CA VAL A 643 19.97 -8.96 24.53
C VAL A 643 21.05 -7.88 24.38
N ASP A 644 20.73 -6.75 23.75
CA ASP A 644 21.73 -5.75 23.34
C ASP A 644 22.50 -5.15 24.52
N VAL A 645 21.80 -4.77 25.60
CA VAL A 645 22.36 -4.02 26.73
C VAL A 645 22.67 -4.92 27.94
N GLY A 646 22.22 -6.18 27.93
CA GLY A 646 22.36 -7.08 29.08
C GLY A 646 21.42 -6.71 30.24
N PHE A 647 21.77 -7.20 31.43
CA PHE A 647 20.96 -7.11 32.65
C PHE A 647 20.83 -5.68 33.18
N THR A 648 21.80 -4.81 32.88
CA THR A 648 21.73 -3.37 33.22
C THR A 648 20.46 -2.73 32.66
N GLY A 649 19.98 -3.17 31.49
CA GLY A 649 18.79 -2.64 30.84
C GLY A 649 17.45 -3.00 31.51
N VAL A 650 17.43 -4.03 32.37
CA VAL A 650 16.22 -4.48 33.08
C VAL A 650 16.29 -4.32 34.60
N ARG A 651 17.44 -3.94 35.16
CA ARG A 651 17.68 -3.91 36.61
C ARG A 651 16.67 -3.07 37.40
N ASP A 652 16.26 -1.93 36.85
CA ASP A 652 15.33 -1.01 37.52
C ASP A 652 13.84 -1.39 37.31
N GLU A 653 13.55 -2.41 36.50
CA GLU A 653 12.19 -2.86 36.17
C GLU A 653 11.66 -3.84 37.22
N ARG A 654 11.16 -3.32 38.34
CA ARG A 654 10.67 -4.14 39.47
C ARG A 654 9.64 -5.20 39.10
N ASN A 655 8.87 -4.99 38.02
CA ASN A 655 7.84 -5.94 37.58
C ASN A 655 8.40 -7.12 36.77
N LEU A 656 9.67 -7.05 36.36
CA LEU A 656 10.36 -8.08 35.57
C LEU A 656 11.49 -8.75 36.35
N ILE A 657 11.75 -8.31 37.58
CA ILE A 657 12.83 -8.82 38.42
C ILE A 657 12.24 -9.59 39.60
N SER A 658 12.72 -10.83 39.79
CA SER A 658 12.55 -11.58 41.02
C SER A 658 13.72 -11.29 41.95
N VAL A 659 13.41 -10.98 43.21
CA VAL A 659 14.39 -10.73 44.28
C VAL A 659 14.19 -11.79 45.34
N SER A 660 15.26 -12.48 45.72
CA SER A 660 15.21 -13.44 46.83
C SER A 660 14.99 -12.69 48.14
N SER A 661 13.96 -13.11 48.89
CA SER A 661 13.57 -12.54 50.19
C SER A 661 14.61 -12.79 51.27
#